data_AF-A0AAD9D9B8-F1
#
_entry.id   AF-A0AAD9D9B8-F1
#
_cell.length_a   1.000
_cell.length_b   1.000
_cell.length_c   1.000
_cell.angle_alpha   90.00
_cell.angle_beta   90.00
_cell.angle_gamma   90.00
#
_symmetry.space_group_name_H-M   'P 1'
#
loop_
_entity.id
_entity.type
_entity.pdbx_description
1 polymer ?
#
loop_
_entity_poly.entity_id
_entity_poly.type
_entity_poly.pdbx_seq_one_letter_code
_entity_poly.pdbx_strand_id
1 'polypeptide(L)'
;MTERRFESSPWEVDQIGGSVVVLLSDVYSAIRELETKSDGLKEDKEWVAPTSFERVTTKYWVSGERLYEVLLSSVQDLPLLVYGRKGGRILNQKEVRSTDSSLASSALWTSFVTSISSVYFDSKEMSMYSERLKRSEGAHLFRIRWYGSKPCGEKNVFLELKVHHEKWIGDKSVKERCAIQEKDVSQLLDLDSGSGTWDEARAYAMVQRANSTEDEKSIQKLAKLLLKMRATIVKFKLTACVRTKYTRVAMQSSSSNACRLTFDRDLMVINERGAAPSSSKSWCLEDHDTLSQLDIVKMPYNVYEVKIAGEDGKPNFVTELEESQAIVEAKKFSKFLSGASIFNADKVATLPWWSDEEKFAHLYNGSRSSSVAAQDLLTAPSLIQCARDDNASTVSGSSRYSLERPLVQQPRGYPSLEGSCSTTDDSDTLDISVKRPIMNQSLPTMVSNIGQSDTNRRGNWISIRRRSSMFLKDNSVPNKSTSKPIASKQRLRVEPKSHFANERTFIQWISAALLFITFSQLLYILGSSNPDIEGQTAVAGTWMIAMSLFIAVYALVIYYRRVYLMANGRPYGYADFFGPGLLTFAVISGVALILAFSGEIQFGTASTMTPVTGQCMKRSLSGVPVMEMQPSGALVDEKESLLLVPSLNHIVAFEDDLPSEGENDQQARIVATVAGANMEALERVGKYIYALSEDTDKKSEIIALEWVYVSLDSDFDGTSSRRLQESHRWKISLPGAEGMALVPEGQLGEGSAAKLLVAGLLTESTKAGLVDVLSIDAYDQDTLDFSQTKLDKTSKINKKLVAKGLKDEKVGSMQFFEGRLYVLFDNAKVIRVFDPKTGVVVQEVMLPIAEAGAEEEWEGMRLQRINKEADAGLRGGSQSSVVLHLALDSPAQVWSLRLRNEDGQWILPTCAGV
;
A
#
# COMPACT_ATOMS: atom_id res chain seq x y z
N MET A 1 0.11 -43.41 43.60
CA MET A 1 0.55 -42.49 42.52
C MET A 1 0.99 -43.34 41.33
N THR A 2 0.84 -42.87 40.09
CA THR A 2 1.19 -43.62 38.88
C THR A 2 2.29 -42.94 38.08
N GLU A 3 3.52 -43.40 38.29
CA GLU A 3 4.68 -43.00 37.50
C GLU A 3 4.59 -43.50 36.05
N ARG A 4 5.35 -42.88 35.13
CA ARG A 4 5.53 -43.37 33.76
C ARG A 4 7.00 -43.39 33.40
N ARG A 5 7.48 -44.52 32.88
CA ARG A 5 8.83 -44.65 32.31
C ARG A 5 8.85 -44.17 30.86
N PHE A 6 9.98 -43.61 30.45
CA PHE A 6 10.22 -42.99 29.12
C PHE A 6 10.32 -43.97 27.94
N GLU A 7 10.46 -45.27 28.23
CA GLU A 7 11.09 -46.27 27.36
C GLU A 7 10.15 -47.37 26.87
N SER A 8 8.99 -47.56 27.53
CA SER A 8 7.91 -48.36 26.95
C SER A 8 7.39 -47.67 25.70
N SER A 9 7.47 -48.35 24.55
CA SER A 9 6.88 -47.92 23.28
C SER A 9 5.46 -47.39 23.50
N PRO A 10 5.10 -46.20 22.96
CA PRO A 10 3.83 -45.55 23.30
C PRO A 10 2.63 -46.25 22.67
N TRP A 11 2.13 -47.24 23.41
CA TRP A 11 0.82 -47.89 23.29
C TRP A 11 0.69 -48.83 22.08
N GLU A 12 -0.48 -49.47 21.94
CA GLU A 12 -0.63 -50.76 21.25
C GLU A 12 -0.08 -50.82 19.81
N VAL A 13 0.56 -51.96 19.51
CA VAL A 13 1.06 -52.27 18.16
C VAL A 13 -0.14 -52.61 17.28
N ASP A 14 -0.64 -51.60 16.58
CA ASP A 14 -1.69 -51.71 15.57
C ASP A 14 -1.16 -52.51 14.35
N GLN A 15 -1.35 -53.84 14.42
CA GLN A 15 -0.69 -54.82 13.54
C GLN A 15 -1.14 -54.74 12.07
N ILE A 16 -2.33 -54.18 11.81
CA ILE A 16 -2.98 -54.25 10.50
C ILE A 16 -2.74 -52.96 9.70
N GLY A 17 -3.01 -51.78 10.30
CA GLY A 17 -2.98 -50.51 9.59
C GLY A 17 -1.60 -50.13 9.03
N GLY A 18 -0.53 -50.37 9.80
CA GLY A 18 0.83 -50.03 9.37
C GLY A 18 1.34 -50.88 8.20
N SER A 19 0.92 -52.13 8.10
CA SER A 19 1.44 -53.12 7.15
C SER A 19 1.00 -52.82 5.71
N VAL A 20 -0.24 -52.36 5.53
CA VAL A 20 -0.79 -51.92 4.22
C VAL A 20 -0.03 -50.71 3.68
N VAL A 21 0.35 -49.76 4.54
CA VAL A 21 1.10 -48.56 4.17
C VAL A 21 2.50 -48.90 3.65
N VAL A 22 3.16 -49.92 4.22
CA VAL A 22 4.46 -50.43 3.72
C VAL A 22 4.30 -51.14 2.37
N LEU A 23 3.31 -52.04 2.25
CA LEU A 23 3.03 -52.76 0.99
C LEU A 23 2.72 -51.82 -0.17
N LEU A 24 1.89 -50.79 0.05
CA LEU A 24 1.57 -49.79 -0.98
C LEU A 24 2.79 -48.94 -1.35
N SER A 25 3.68 -48.62 -0.41
CA SER A 25 4.94 -47.92 -0.70
C SER A 25 5.87 -48.74 -1.60
N ASP A 26 5.88 -50.07 -1.44
CA ASP A 26 6.65 -50.97 -2.29
C ASP A 26 6.03 -51.17 -3.67
N VAL A 27 4.70 -51.23 -3.76
CA VAL A 27 3.97 -51.22 -5.05
C VAL A 27 4.24 -49.92 -5.80
N TYR A 28 4.18 -48.76 -5.12
CA TYR A 28 4.48 -47.46 -5.74
C TYR A 28 5.93 -47.38 -6.24
N SER A 29 6.89 -47.83 -5.42
CA SER A 29 8.30 -47.89 -5.82
C SER A 29 8.49 -48.83 -7.02
N ALA A 30 7.85 -50.00 -7.02
CA ALA A 30 7.89 -50.98 -8.10
C ALA A 30 7.26 -50.48 -9.42
N ILE A 31 6.22 -49.65 -9.36
CA ILE A 31 5.64 -48.99 -10.54
C ILE A 31 6.63 -47.97 -11.10
N ARG A 32 7.21 -47.10 -10.26
CA ARG A 32 8.23 -46.12 -10.70
C ARG A 32 9.53 -46.76 -11.19
N GLU A 33 9.92 -47.91 -10.65
CA GLU A 33 11.03 -48.75 -11.15
C GLU A 33 10.77 -49.27 -12.58
N LEU A 34 9.53 -49.28 -13.06
CA LEU A 34 9.17 -49.67 -14.44
C LEU A 34 9.07 -48.42 -15.33
N GLU A 35 8.38 -47.37 -14.87
CA GLU A 35 8.25 -46.09 -15.58
C GLU A 35 9.62 -45.51 -15.95
N THR A 36 10.57 -45.45 -15.01
CA THR A 36 11.91 -44.89 -15.26
C THR A 36 12.80 -45.77 -16.14
N LYS A 37 12.50 -47.07 -16.28
CA LYS A 37 13.22 -47.96 -17.21
C LYS A 37 12.82 -47.74 -18.67
N SER A 38 11.62 -47.20 -18.94
CA SER A 38 11.22 -46.73 -20.27
C SER A 38 12.08 -45.54 -20.74
N ASP A 39 12.41 -44.62 -19.82
CA ASP A 39 13.12 -43.36 -20.11
C ASP A 39 14.66 -43.44 -19.97
N GLY A 40 15.21 -44.62 -19.66
CA GLY A 40 16.63 -44.93 -19.87
C GLY A 40 17.65 -44.21 -18.95
N LEU A 41 17.26 -43.76 -17.74
CA LEU A 41 18.15 -42.93 -16.88
C LEU A 41 18.39 -43.45 -15.45
N LYS A 42 19.60 -44.02 -15.27
CA LYS A 42 20.45 -44.08 -14.05
C LYS A 42 19.99 -44.96 -12.86
N GLU A 43 21.00 -45.50 -12.17
CA GLU A 43 20.88 -46.43 -11.03
C GLU A 43 20.45 -45.74 -9.72
N ASP A 44 19.78 -46.50 -8.83
CA ASP A 44 19.44 -46.07 -7.47
C ASP A 44 20.67 -45.77 -6.63
N LYS A 45 20.80 -44.50 -6.23
CA LYS A 45 21.78 -44.05 -5.23
C LYS A 45 21.14 -43.93 -3.86
N GLU A 46 21.97 -44.07 -2.82
CA GLU A 46 21.53 -43.82 -1.45
C GLU A 46 21.15 -42.33 -1.29
N TRP A 47 20.06 -42.06 -0.56
CA TRP A 47 19.57 -40.69 -0.40
C TRP A 47 20.47 -39.88 0.54
N VAL A 48 21.32 -39.04 -0.04
CA VAL A 48 22.10 -38.02 0.69
C VAL A 48 21.30 -36.72 0.78
N ALA A 49 21.29 -36.10 1.97
CA ALA A 49 20.59 -34.84 2.18
C ALA A 49 21.29 -33.68 1.44
N PRO A 50 20.64 -33.01 0.46
CA PRO A 50 21.26 -31.90 -0.27
C PRO A 50 21.57 -30.69 0.64
N THR A 51 22.67 -30.00 0.33
CA THR A 51 23.27 -28.94 1.15
C THR A 51 22.47 -27.64 1.17
N SER A 52 21.88 -27.25 0.04
CA SER A 52 20.92 -26.15 -0.07
C SER A 52 19.90 -26.42 -1.19
N PHE A 53 18.68 -25.95 -1.00
CA PHE A 53 17.56 -25.99 -1.95
C PHE A 53 16.43 -25.11 -1.39
N GLU A 54 15.44 -24.76 -2.22
CA GLU A 54 14.28 -23.97 -1.80
C GLU A 54 13.04 -24.84 -1.71
N ARG A 55 12.28 -24.73 -0.60
CA ARG A 55 10.97 -25.39 -0.45
C ARG A 55 9.98 -24.52 0.32
N VAL A 56 8.77 -24.39 -0.20
CA VAL A 56 7.60 -24.00 0.58
C VAL A 56 7.33 -25.12 1.60
N THR A 57 7.18 -24.76 2.88
CA THR A 57 6.87 -25.72 3.95
C THR A 57 5.57 -25.34 4.64
N THR A 58 4.57 -26.20 4.49
CA THR A 58 3.25 -26.08 5.13
C THR A 58 3.13 -27.12 6.23
N LYS A 59 2.32 -26.83 7.25
CA LYS A 59 2.13 -27.71 8.41
C LYS A 59 0.65 -27.88 8.68
N TYR A 60 0.33 -29.06 9.17
CA TYR A 60 -1.02 -29.48 9.47
C TYR A 60 -1.08 -30.20 10.80
N TRP A 61 -2.23 -30.06 11.45
CA TRP A 61 -2.64 -30.94 12.53
C TRP A 61 -3.46 -32.08 11.96
N VAL A 62 -3.26 -33.28 12.49
CA VAL A 62 -3.99 -34.50 12.12
C VAL A 62 -4.50 -35.15 13.40
N SER A 63 -5.79 -35.48 13.44
CA SER A 63 -6.37 -36.19 14.58
C SER A 63 -5.94 -37.67 14.58
N GLY A 64 -5.91 -38.31 15.76
CA GLY A 64 -5.48 -39.71 15.88
C GLY A 64 -6.32 -40.67 15.02
N GLU A 65 -7.62 -40.44 14.97
CA GLU A 65 -8.60 -41.22 14.19
C GLU A 65 -8.35 -41.17 12.67
N ARG A 66 -7.85 -40.04 12.15
CA ARG A 66 -7.63 -39.79 10.70
C ARG A 66 -6.21 -40.11 10.25
N LEU A 67 -5.39 -40.73 11.12
CA LEU A 67 -3.99 -41.08 10.89
C LEU A 67 -3.78 -41.88 9.59
N TYR A 68 -4.57 -42.93 9.38
CA TYR A 68 -4.37 -43.83 8.24
C TYR A 68 -4.90 -43.29 6.93
N GLU A 69 -5.96 -42.47 6.93
CA GLU A 69 -6.43 -41.75 5.74
C GLU A 69 -5.29 -40.89 5.15
N VAL A 70 -4.68 -40.03 6.00
CA VAL A 70 -3.56 -39.17 5.59
C VAL A 70 -2.34 -39.97 5.12
N LEU A 71 -2.02 -41.09 5.77
CA LEU A 71 -0.87 -41.93 5.39
C LEU A 71 -1.10 -42.71 4.09
N LEU A 72 -2.31 -43.24 3.87
CA LEU A 72 -2.65 -44.00 2.66
C LEU A 72 -2.68 -43.08 1.44
N SER A 73 -3.37 -41.93 1.51
CA SER A 73 -3.33 -40.91 0.45
C SER A 73 -1.90 -40.40 0.20
N SER A 74 -1.11 -40.17 1.26
CA SER A 74 0.30 -39.75 1.08
C SER A 74 1.17 -40.82 0.39
N VAL A 75 0.91 -42.12 0.61
CA VAL A 75 1.70 -43.22 0.00
C VAL A 75 1.36 -43.42 -1.47
N GLN A 76 0.15 -43.09 -1.90
CA GLN A 76 -0.25 -43.13 -3.31
C GLN A 76 0.56 -42.16 -4.19
N ASP A 77 1.15 -41.10 -3.61
CA ASP A 77 1.98 -40.11 -4.32
C ASP A 77 3.48 -40.16 -3.99
N LEU A 78 3.88 -40.61 -2.79
CA LEU A 78 5.28 -40.65 -2.37
C LEU A 78 5.62 -41.88 -1.50
N PRO A 79 6.71 -42.63 -1.82
CA PRO A 79 7.11 -43.79 -1.05
C PRO A 79 7.76 -43.40 0.30
N LEU A 80 7.74 -44.34 1.24
CA LEU A 80 8.41 -44.25 2.53
C LEU A 80 9.93 -44.13 2.36
N LEU A 81 10.54 -43.17 3.05
CA LEU A 81 11.98 -42.95 3.05
C LEU A 81 12.61 -43.55 4.32
N VAL A 82 13.19 -44.74 4.19
CA VAL A 82 13.97 -45.40 5.25
C VAL A 82 15.41 -44.87 5.22
N TYR A 83 15.89 -44.30 6.33
CA TYR A 83 17.25 -43.79 6.45
C TYR A 83 18.29 -44.92 6.46
N GLY A 84 19.42 -44.75 5.78
CA GLY A 84 20.52 -45.74 5.73
C GLY A 84 20.22 -46.97 4.85
N ARG A 85 19.20 -46.89 4.00
CA ARG A 85 18.85 -47.91 2.99
C ARG A 85 18.92 -47.26 1.60
N LYS A 86 19.40 -48.00 0.61
CA LYS A 86 19.36 -47.59 -0.80
C LYS A 86 17.91 -47.56 -1.30
N GLY A 87 17.66 -46.82 -2.39
CA GLY A 87 16.35 -46.78 -3.03
C GLY A 87 15.86 -48.15 -3.52
N GLY A 88 14.56 -48.26 -3.77
CA GLY A 88 13.86 -49.50 -4.10
C GLY A 88 13.06 -50.08 -2.93
N ARG A 89 12.64 -51.34 -3.09
CA ARG A 89 11.64 -52.01 -2.23
C ARG A 89 12.14 -52.27 -0.80
N ILE A 90 11.21 -52.15 0.15
CA ILE A 90 11.40 -52.28 1.59
C ILE A 90 11.28 -53.75 2.04
N LEU A 91 10.39 -54.53 1.42
CA LEU A 91 10.15 -55.94 1.72
C LEU A 91 10.81 -56.87 0.70
N ASN A 92 11.40 -57.97 1.18
CA ASN A 92 11.96 -59.02 0.35
C ASN A 92 10.89 -60.02 -0.11
N GLN A 93 11.13 -60.73 -1.22
CA GLN A 93 10.18 -61.70 -1.79
C GLN A 93 9.79 -62.86 -0.83
N LYS A 94 10.58 -63.11 0.22
CA LYS A 94 10.24 -64.05 1.30
C LYS A 94 9.25 -63.44 2.31
N GLU A 95 9.49 -62.21 2.74
CA GLU A 95 8.67 -61.45 3.70
C GLU A 95 7.26 -61.16 3.14
N VAL A 96 7.13 -61.00 1.83
CA VAL A 96 5.84 -60.84 1.13
C VAL A 96 5.04 -62.15 1.03
N ARG A 97 5.67 -63.32 1.27
CA ARG A 97 5.05 -64.66 1.11
C ARG A 97 4.80 -65.40 2.42
N SER A 98 5.35 -64.95 3.54
CA SER A 98 5.14 -65.55 4.85
C SER A 98 3.80 -65.12 5.46
N THR A 99 2.85 -66.04 5.60
CA THR A 99 1.59 -65.83 6.33
C THR A 99 1.70 -65.99 7.85
N ASP A 100 2.90 -66.23 8.38
CA ASP A 100 3.15 -66.34 9.82
C ASP A 100 2.99 -64.98 10.52
N SER A 101 1.95 -64.84 11.34
CA SER A 101 1.67 -63.63 12.12
C SER A 101 2.76 -63.27 13.15
N SER A 102 3.62 -64.23 13.52
CA SER A 102 4.81 -63.99 14.36
C SER A 102 6.01 -63.45 13.56
N LEU A 103 6.03 -63.66 12.24
CA LEU A 103 6.93 -63.02 11.29
C LEU A 103 6.21 -61.88 10.54
N ALA A 104 5.24 -61.23 11.21
CA ALA A 104 4.64 -59.99 10.76
C ALA A 104 5.75 -58.96 10.50
N SER A 105 6.07 -58.77 9.22
CA SER A 105 7.28 -58.11 8.77
C SER A 105 7.20 -56.60 9.02
N SER A 106 7.66 -56.20 10.21
CA SER A 106 7.97 -54.82 10.59
C SER A 106 6.78 -53.86 10.52
N ALA A 107 5.89 -53.93 11.52
CA ALA A 107 4.85 -52.93 11.73
C ALA A 107 5.47 -51.52 11.69
N LEU A 108 4.91 -50.64 10.83
CA LEU A 108 5.49 -49.37 10.40
C LEU A 108 6.09 -48.52 11.55
N TRP A 109 5.37 -48.43 12.66
CA TRP A 109 5.74 -47.65 13.85
C TRP A 109 6.93 -48.22 14.67
N THR A 110 7.30 -49.48 14.45
CA THR A 110 8.33 -50.20 15.20
C THR A 110 9.69 -50.21 14.49
N SER A 111 9.69 -50.31 13.14
CA SER A 111 10.92 -50.62 12.39
C SER A 111 11.29 -49.61 11.30
N PHE A 112 10.32 -48.88 10.74
CA PHE A 112 10.57 -47.88 9.67
C PHE A 112 10.46 -46.44 10.15
N VAL A 113 10.10 -46.25 11.41
CA VAL A 113 9.85 -44.94 12.02
C VAL A 113 11.01 -44.51 12.90
N THR A 114 11.40 -43.25 12.76
CA THR A 114 12.51 -42.66 13.53
C THR A 114 12.00 -42.02 14.82
N SER A 115 12.43 -42.52 15.97
CA SER A 115 12.31 -41.77 17.23
C SER A 115 13.21 -40.53 17.16
N ILE A 116 12.66 -39.35 17.46
CA ILE A 116 13.37 -38.07 17.41
C ILE A 116 13.15 -37.32 18.71
N SER A 117 14.24 -37.07 19.43
CA SER A 117 14.31 -36.16 20.57
C SER A 117 14.96 -34.84 20.16
N SER A 118 14.55 -33.74 20.78
CA SER A 118 15.18 -32.43 20.61
C SER A 118 15.01 -31.57 21.85
N VAL A 119 16.12 -31.15 22.45
CA VAL A 119 16.17 -30.23 23.59
C VAL A 119 16.37 -28.83 23.05
N TYR A 120 15.39 -27.96 23.29
CA TYR A 120 15.45 -26.54 22.96
C TYR A 120 15.98 -25.74 24.14
N PHE A 121 16.73 -24.70 23.83
CA PHE A 121 17.36 -23.82 24.80
C PHE A 121 16.77 -22.41 24.71
N ASP A 122 16.72 -21.71 25.83
CA ASP A 122 16.30 -20.30 25.92
C ASP A 122 17.03 -19.62 27.11
N SER A 123 16.94 -18.29 27.19
CA SER A 123 17.31 -17.52 28.38
C SER A 123 16.31 -17.75 29.53
N LYS A 124 16.64 -17.33 30.75
CA LYS A 124 15.70 -17.44 31.89
C LYS A 124 14.47 -16.54 31.69
N GLU A 125 14.65 -15.48 30.92
CA GLU A 125 13.70 -14.42 30.57
C GLU A 125 12.84 -14.76 29.34
N MET A 126 12.98 -15.96 28.76
CA MET A 126 12.22 -16.44 27.59
C MET A 126 12.41 -15.55 26.33
N SER A 127 13.62 -15.03 26.14
CA SER A 127 13.92 -14.08 25.06
C SER A 127 13.75 -14.72 23.67
N MET A 128 14.29 -15.93 23.43
CA MET A 128 14.13 -16.63 22.15
C MET A 128 12.67 -16.99 21.90
N TYR A 129 11.93 -17.46 22.91
CA TYR A 129 10.47 -17.62 22.79
C TYR A 129 9.80 -16.32 22.31
N SER A 130 10.11 -15.18 22.94
CA SER A 130 9.47 -13.90 22.62
C SER A 130 9.77 -13.43 21.19
N GLU A 131 11.03 -13.55 20.74
CA GLU A 131 11.46 -13.19 19.38
C GLU A 131 10.87 -14.14 18.33
N ARG A 132 10.85 -15.46 18.61
CA ARG A 132 10.33 -16.48 17.70
C ARG A 132 8.80 -16.48 17.62
N LEU A 133 8.10 -16.01 18.66
CA LEU A 133 6.66 -15.76 18.62
C LEU A 133 6.33 -14.49 17.82
N LYS A 134 7.01 -13.37 18.13
CA LYS A 134 6.87 -12.09 17.42
C LYS A 134 7.28 -12.17 15.95
N ARG A 135 8.20 -13.09 15.63
CA ARG A 135 8.93 -13.18 14.36
C ARG A 135 9.73 -11.90 14.11
N SER A 136 10.59 -11.59 15.08
CA SER A 136 11.61 -10.54 14.92
C SER A 136 12.58 -10.92 13.80
N GLU A 137 13.14 -9.91 13.13
CA GLU A 137 14.29 -10.11 12.25
C GLU A 137 15.49 -10.64 13.06
N GLY A 138 16.27 -11.54 12.46
CA GLY A 138 17.36 -12.23 13.13
C GLY A 138 16.95 -13.17 14.28
N ALA A 139 15.66 -13.47 14.50
CA ALA A 139 15.22 -14.20 15.69
C ALA A 139 15.82 -15.62 15.77
N HIS A 140 16.61 -15.89 16.81
CA HIS A 140 17.38 -17.13 16.96
C HIS A 140 16.55 -18.26 17.60
N LEU A 141 16.87 -19.51 17.24
CA LEU A 141 16.35 -20.71 17.90
C LEU A 141 17.42 -21.81 17.88
N PHE A 142 18.01 -22.10 19.03
CA PHE A 142 19.01 -23.14 19.22
C PHE A 142 18.39 -24.42 19.81
N ARG A 143 18.86 -25.59 19.36
CA ARG A 143 18.48 -26.89 19.91
C ARG A 143 19.54 -27.96 19.69
N ILE A 144 19.59 -28.93 20.58
CA ILE A 144 20.38 -30.17 20.43
C ILE A 144 19.44 -31.33 20.14
N ARG A 145 19.82 -32.23 19.23
CA ARG A 145 18.98 -33.28 18.65
C ARG A 145 19.71 -34.61 18.52
N TRP A 146 18.99 -35.69 18.77
CA TRP A 146 19.42 -37.05 18.46
C TRP A 146 18.29 -37.85 17.80
N TYR A 147 18.63 -39.06 17.33
CA TYR A 147 17.72 -40.03 16.73
C TYR A 147 17.87 -41.35 17.48
N GLY A 148 16.76 -42.04 17.77
CA GLY A 148 16.76 -43.17 18.70
C GLY A 148 16.86 -42.75 20.17
N SER A 149 17.40 -43.61 21.02
CA SER A 149 17.70 -43.33 22.44
C SER A 149 18.80 -42.28 22.61
N LYS A 150 18.87 -41.61 23.77
CA LYS A 150 19.92 -40.64 24.07
C LYS A 150 21.34 -41.21 23.81
N PRO A 151 22.18 -40.53 23.01
CA PRO A 151 23.59 -40.90 22.86
C PRO A 151 24.35 -40.60 24.16
N CYS A 152 25.47 -41.29 24.38
CA CYS A 152 26.33 -41.10 25.54
C CYS A 152 27.79 -41.13 25.09
N GLY A 153 28.63 -40.28 25.69
CA GLY A 153 30.07 -40.32 25.53
C GLY A 153 30.52 -39.93 24.12
N GLU A 154 31.04 -40.88 23.35
CA GLU A 154 31.61 -40.62 22.02
C GLU A 154 30.58 -40.62 20.89
N LYS A 155 29.33 -41.01 21.18
CA LYS A 155 28.24 -40.98 20.19
C LYS A 155 27.86 -39.54 19.85
N ASN A 156 27.56 -39.27 18.58
CA ASN A 156 27.29 -37.92 18.08
C ASN A 156 25.89 -37.40 18.45
N VAL A 157 25.82 -36.11 18.80
CA VAL A 157 24.59 -35.30 18.81
C VAL A 157 24.62 -34.26 17.69
N PHE A 158 23.44 -33.82 17.24
CA PHE A 158 23.28 -32.76 16.24
C PHE A 158 22.87 -31.44 16.91
N LEU A 159 23.77 -30.47 16.89
CA LEU A 159 23.46 -29.08 17.18
C LEU A 159 22.73 -28.49 15.96
N GLU A 160 21.60 -27.82 16.17
CA GLU A 160 20.89 -27.08 15.13
C GLU A 160 20.64 -25.63 15.56
N LEU A 161 21.03 -24.69 14.69
CA LEU A 161 20.72 -23.27 14.85
C LEU A 161 19.78 -22.83 13.72
N LYS A 162 18.73 -22.09 14.09
CA LYS A 162 17.79 -21.50 13.12
C LYS A 162 17.70 -20.00 13.32
N VAL A 163 18.03 -19.24 12.29
CA VAL A 163 17.86 -17.79 12.25
C VAL A 163 16.62 -17.48 11.42
N HIS A 164 15.78 -16.57 11.89
CA HIS A 164 14.68 -16.06 11.07
C HIS A 164 15.13 -14.82 10.32
N HIS A 165 14.89 -14.82 9.01
CA HIS A 165 14.93 -13.64 8.16
C HIS A 165 13.54 -13.40 7.57
N GLU A 166 13.05 -12.16 7.65
CA GLU A 166 11.76 -11.71 7.12
C GLU A 166 11.81 -11.54 5.59
N LYS A 167 10.70 -11.90 4.92
CA LYS A 167 10.65 -12.05 3.44
C LYS A 167 11.02 -10.80 2.63
N TRP A 168 11.05 -9.61 3.22
CA TRP A 168 11.28 -8.34 2.52
C TRP A 168 12.76 -7.94 2.43
N ILE A 169 13.65 -8.61 3.17
CA ILE A 169 15.10 -8.36 3.14
C ILE A 169 15.78 -9.07 1.96
N GLY A 170 15.12 -10.08 1.38
CA GLY A 170 15.69 -10.99 0.37
C GLY A 170 16.39 -12.19 1.00
N ASP A 171 16.95 -12.02 2.20
CA ASP A 171 17.58 -13.11 2.96
C ASP A 171 16.61 -14.24 3.33
N LYS A 172 17.09 -15.47 3.18
CA LYS A 172 16.32 -16.70 3.41
C LYS A 172 16.57 -17.20 4.82
N SER A 173 15.51 -17.43 5.60
CA SER A 173 15.58 -17.94 6.99
C SER A 173 16.44 -19.21 7.10
N VAL A 174 17.64 -19.09 7.65
CA VAL A 174 18.68 -20.12 7.63
C VAL A 174 18.42 -21.23 8.67
N LYS A 175 18.72 -22.48 8.30
CA LYS A 175 18.92 -23.60 9.23
C LYS A 175 20.32 -24.19 9.05
N GLU A 176 21.19 -23.96 10.01
CA GLU A 176 22.51 -24.60 10.11
C GLU A 176 22.46 -25.83 11.03
N ARG A 177 23.38 -26.78 10.82
CA ARG A 177 23.61 -27.92 11.73
C ARG A 177 25.09 -28.26 11.84
N CYS A 178 25.51 -28.75 12.99
CA CYS A 178 26.83 -29.33 13.24
C CYS A 178 26.67 -30.59 14.08
N ALA A 179 27.52 -31.61 13.90
CA ALA A 179 27.60 -32.75 14.82
C ALA A 179 28.82 -32.61 15.74
N ILE A 180 28.65 -32.93 17.02
CA ILE A 180 29.73 -33.08 18.01
C ILE A 180 29.51 -34.35 18.83
N GLN A 181 30.55 -34.86 19.48
CA GLN A 181 30.41 -35.99 20.41
C GLN A 181 29.66 -35.54 21.68
N GLU A 182 28.84 -36.40 22.26
CA GLU A 182 27.97 -36.05 23.40
C GLU A 182 28.77 -35.58 24.63
N LYS A 183 29.94 -36.18 24.90
CA LYS A 183 30.85 -35.76 25.98
C LYS A 183 31.36 -34.32 25.87
N ASP A 184 31.35 -33.73 24.67
CA ASP A 184 31.79 -32.34 24.44
C ASP A 184 30.66 -31.32 24.70
N VAL A 185 29.41 -31.77 24.85
CA VAL A 185 28.22 -30.89 24.97
C VAL A 185 28.23 -30.08 26.26
N SER A 186 28.56 -30.70 27.39
CA SER A 186 28.65 -29.98 28.67
C SER A 186 29.73 -28.90 28.62
N GLN A 187 30.86 -29.15 27.94
CA GLN A 187 31.91 -28.16 27.74
C GLN A 187 31.47 -27.01 26.82
N LEU A 188 30.68 -27.29 25.79
CA LEU A 188 30.10 -26.27 24.90
C LEU A 188 29.09 -25.35 25.61
N LEU A 189 28.37 -25.88 26.61
CA LEU A 189 27.32 -25.18 27.33
C LEU A 189 27.78 -24.43 28.59
N ASP A 190 28.92 -24.82 29.18
CA ASP A 190 29.54 -24.16 30.34
C ASP A 190 29.62 -22.64 30.17
N LEU A 191 28.95 -21.87 31.02
CA LEU A 191 28.91 -20.40 30.93
C LEU A 191 30.07 -19.72 31.67
N ASP A 192 30.86 -20.45 32.45
CA ASP A 192 31.89 -19.86 33.30
C ASP A 192 33.16 -19.53 32.53
N SER A 193 33.73 -18.35 32.82
CA SER A 193 34.90 -17.83 32.11
C SER A 193 36.21 -18.60 32.43
N GLY A 194 36.16 -19.54 33.37
CA GLY A 194 37.27 -20.44 33.72
C GLY A 194 37.56 -21.53 32.68
N SER A 195 36.66 -21.80 31.74
CA SER A 195 36.85 -22.83 30.68
C SER A 195 38.00 -22.51 29.69
N GLY A 196 38.69 -21.37 29.82
CA GLY A 196 39.69 -20.92 28.85
C GLY A 196 39.09 -20.49 27.50
N THR A 197 39.92 -19.88 26.66
CA THR A 197 39.49 -19.28 25.39
C THR A 197 38.86 -20.29 24.44
N TRP A 198 37.89 -19.82 23.65
CA TRP A 198 37.17 -20.62 22.65
C TRP A 198 37.70 -20.33 21.25
N ASP A 199 38.88 -20.88 20.97
CA ASP A 199 39.62 -20.63 19.74
C ASP A 199 39.21 -21.56 18.59
N GLU A 200 39.50 -21.16 17.35
CA GLU A 200 39.14 -21.93 16.15
C GLU A 200 39.77 -23.33 16.13
N ALA A 201 40.99 -23.50 16.62
CA ALA A 201 41.65 -24.81 16.75
C ALA A 201 40.90 -25.77 17.70
N ARG A 202 40.33 -25.26 18.80
CA ARG A 202 39.54 -26.04 19.76
C ARG A 202 38.20 -26.47 19.17
N ALA A 203 37.54 -25.55 18.45
CA ALA A 203 36.31 -25.86 17.73
C ALA A 203 36.56 -26.87 16.58
N TYR A 204 37.66 -26.73 15.85
CA TYR A 204 38.07 -27.65 14.79
C TYR A 204 38.29 -29.06 15.34
N ALA A 205 39.04 -29.23 16.44
CA ALA A 205 39.27 -30.53 17.07
C ALA A 205 37.96 -31.21 17.54
N MET A 206 37.01 -30.47 18.12
CA MET A 206 35.70 -31.01 18.50
C MET A 206 34.91 -31.52 17.30
N VAL A 207 34.85 -30.73 16.22
CA VAL A 207 34.13 -31.10 14.99
C VAL A 207 34.81 -32.28 14.29
N GLN A 208 36.14 -32.28 14.17
CA GLN A 208 36.90 -33.33 13.50
C GLN A 208 36.68 -34.71 14.14
N ARG A 209 36.62 -34.79 15.49
CA ARG A 209 36.33 -36.04 16.22
C ARG A 209 34.91 -36.58 15.98
N ALA A 210 33.97 -35.75 15.58
CA ALA A 210 32.59 -36.15 15.29
C ALA A 210 32.30 -36.37 13.80
N ASN A 211 33.10 -35.76 12.91
CA ASN A 211 32.86 -35.71 11.46
C ASN A 211 34.11 -36.16 10.69
N SER A 212 34.74 -37.27 11.10
CA SER A 212 36.04 -37.74 10.61
C SER A 212 36.09 -38.16 9.13
N THR A 213 34.93 -38.17 8.45
CA THR A 213 34.78 -38.50 7.03
C THR A 213 34.56 -37.28 6.12
N GLU A 214 34.42 -36.08 6.70
CA GLU A 214 34.22 -34.83 5.95
C GLU A 214 35.56 -34.21 5.52
N ASP A 215 35.54 -33.37 4.47
CA ASP A 215 36.73 -32.67 3.99
C ASP A 215 37.15 -31.52 4.93
N GLU A 216 38.45 -31.20 4.97
CA GLU A 216 39.01 -30.16 5.83
C GLU A 216 38.31 -28.79 5.69
N LYS A 217 37.91 -28.39 4.47
CA LYS A 217 37.23 -27.09 4.25
C LYS A 217 35.80 -27.12 4.79
N SER A 218 35.14 -28.28 4.79
CA SER A 218 33.85 -28.48 5.45
C SER A 218 33.99 -28.53 6.98
N ILE A 219 35.03 -29.17 7.52
CA ILE A 219 35.33 -29.14 8.97
C ILE A 219 35.64 -27.71 9.44
N GLN A 220 36.41 -26.91 8.70
CA GLN A 220 36.65 -25.49 9.01
C GLN A 220 35.35 -24.66 9.02
N LYS A 221 34.44 -24.87 8.07
CA LYS A 221 33.11 -24.20 8.07
C LYS A 221 32.28 -24.60 9.28
N LEU A 222 32.28 -25.89 9.64
CA LEU A 222 31.58 -26.41 10.80
C LEU A 222 32.18 -25.92 12.13
N ALA A 223 33.51 -25.73 12.21
CA ALA A 223 34.18 -25.13 13.36
C ALA A 223 33.75 -23.67 13.57
N LYS A 224 33.69 -22.86 12.49
CA LYS A 224 33.19 -21.48 12.54
C LYS A 224 31.70 -21.41 12.93
N LEU A 225 30.90 -22.38 12.48
CA LEU A 225 29.52 -22.55 12.93
C LEU A 225 29.43 -22.93 14.42
N LEU A 226 30.31 -23.77 14.94
CA LEU A 226 30.35 -24.13 16.36
C LEU A 226 30.70 -22.90 17.22
N LEU A 227 31.65 -22.06 16.79
CA LEU A 227 31.94 -20.77 17.44
C LEU A 227 30.73 -19.81 17.40
N LYS A 228 30.02 -19.72 16.27
CA LYS A 228 28.76 -18.94 16.15
C LYS A 228 27.68 -19.44 17.13
N MET A 229 27.53 -20.76 17.28
CA MET A 229 26.63 -21.36 18.27
C MET A 229 27.08 -21.04 19.70
N ARG A 230 28.37 -21.19 20.03
CA ARG A 230 28.96 -20.86 21.34
C ARG A 230 28.74 -19.39 21.71
N ALA A 231 29.01 -18.47 20.79
CA ALA A 231 28.75 -17.03 20.99
C ALA A 231 27.25 -16.74 21.25
N THR A 232 26.36 -17.47 20.58
CA THR A 232 24.90 -17.38 20.82
C THR A 232 24.52 -17.91 22.21
N ILE A 233 25.09 -19.03 22.64
CA ILE A 233 24.89 -19.62 23.98
C ILE A 233 25.29 -18.64 25.08
N VAL A 234 26.49 -18.05 24.97
CA VAL A 234 27.00 -17.09 25.95
C VAL A 234 26.19 -15.78 25.94
N LYS A 235 25.94 -15.20 24.75
CA LYS A 235 25.19 -13.93 24.61
C LYS A 235 23.80 -13.97 25.25
N PHE A 236 23.08 -15.07 25.10
CA PHE A 236 21.72 -15.23 25.62
C PHE A 236 21.66 -16.07 26.91
N LYS A 237 22.80 -16.43 27.52
CA LYS A 237 22.92 -17.28 28.73
C LYS A 237 22.02 -18.52 28.65
N LEU A 238 22.15 -19.25 27.55
CA LEU A 238 21.20 -20.30 27.17
C LEU A 238 21.26 -21.50 28.11
N THR A 239 20.08 -21.92 28.55
CA THR A 239 19.84 -23.10 29.40
C THR A 239 18.84 -24.02 28.72
N ALA A 240 18.89 -25.32 29.02
CA ALA A 240 17.86 -26.24 28.58
C ALA A 240 16.48 -25.71 29.03
N CYS A 241 15.50 -25.74 28.13
CA CYS A 241 14.20 -25.10 28.33
C CYS A 241 13.06 -26.10 28.18
N VAL A 242 13.06 -26.88 27.08
CA VAL A 242 12.01 -27.84 26.79
C VAL A 242 12.48 -28.94 25.83
N ARG A 243 12.17 -30.20 26.13
CA ARG A 243 12.39 -31.35 25.23
C ARG A 243 11.12 -31.65 24.45
N THR A 244 11.28 -32.06 23.20
CA THR A 244 10.21 -32.66 22.40
C THR A 244 10.64 -34.05 21.94
N LYS A 245 9.90 -35.09 22.31
CA LYS A 245 10.10 -36.49 21.89
C LYS A 245 8.93 -36.90 21.02
N TYR A 246 9.17 -37.40 19.82
CA TYR A 246 8.13 -37.80 18.87
C TYR A 246 8.63 -38.84 17.87
N THR A 247 7.71 -39.58 17.26
CA THR A 247 8.03 -40.62 16.26
C THR A 247 7.73 -40.10 14.85
N ARG A 248 8.69 -40.21 13.92
CA ARG A 248 8.59 -39.63 12.56
C ARG A 248 8.61 -40.69 11.46
N VAL A 249 7.58 -40.65 10.62
CA VAL A 249 7.58 -41.17 9.24
C VAL A 249 8.14 -40.08 8.31
N ALA A 250 8.95 -40.47 7.33
CA ALA A 250 9.37 -39.59 6.23
C ALA A 250 9.02 -40.25 4.88
N MET A 251 8.64 -39.45 3.90
CA MET A 251 8.22 -39.94 2.57
C MET A 251 8.83 -39.03 1.51
N GLN A 252 9.60 -39.63 0.59
CA GLN A 252 10.32 -38.93 -0.48
C GLN A 252 10.73 -39.93 -1.56
N SER A 253 10.70 -39.53 -2.84
CA SER A 253 11.38 -40.29 -3.90
C SER A 253 12.89 -40.35 -3.65
N SER A 254 13.54 -41.47 -4.01
CA SER A 254 15.00 -41.57 -4.08
C SER A 254 15.58 -40.63 -5.15
N SER A 255 14.91 -40.56 -6.30
CA SER A 255 15.34 -39.82 -7.49
C SER A 255 15.12 -38.30 -7.43
N SER A 256 14.19 -37.82 -6.60
CA SER A 256 13.73 -36.43 -6.66
C SER A 256 13.69 -35.74 -5.30
N ASN A 257 14.03 -34.45 -5.33
CA ASN A 257 13.94 -33.51 -4.23
C ASN A 257 12.77 -32.51 -4.39
N ALA A 258 11.83 -32.74 -5.31
CA ALA A 258 10.67 -31.87 -5.49
C ALA A 258 9.76 -31.84 -4.26
N CYS A 259 9.07 -32.94 -3.95
CA CYS A 259 8.20 -33.06 -2.78
C CYS A 259 8.85 -33.93 -1.69
N ARG A 260 8.65 -33.56 -0.42
CA ARG A 260 8.96 -34.39 0.77
C ARG A 260 7.88 -34.21 1.84
N LEU A 261 7.29 -35.32 2.28
CA LEU A 261 6.34 -35.36 3.38
C LEU A 261 7.04 -35.87 4.65
N THR A 262 6.62 -35.38 5.81
CA THR A 262 7.01 -35.99 7.10
C THR A 262 5.85 -35.92 8.08
N PHE A 263 5.53 -37.05 8.70
CA PHE A 263 4.45 -37.18 9.68
C PHE A 263 5.06 -37.42 11.07
N ASP A 264 4.77 -36.53 12.02
CA ASP A 264 5.20 -36.63 13.42
C ASP A 264 4.03 -37.11 14.29
N ARG A 265 4.06 -38.39 14.67
CA ARG A 265 3.10 -39.04 15.58
C ARG A 265 3.56 -38.92 17.04
N ASP A 266 2.60 -38.94 17.97
CA ASP A 266 2.81 -39.03 19.43
C ASP A 266 3.80 -37.98 19.97
N LEU A 267 3.51 -36.71 19.65
CA LEU A 267 4.32 -35.58 20.06
C LEU A 267 4.20 -35.30 21.56
N MET A 268 5.19 -35.76 22.31
CA MET A 268 5.40 -35.44 23.72
C MET A 268 6.26 -34.19 23.87
N VAL A 269 5.96 -33.38 24.87
CA VAL A 269 6.70 -32.17 25.24
C VAL A 269 6.99 -32.20 26.73
N ILE A 270 8.23 -31.89 27.13
CA ILE A 270 8.78 -32.22 28.44
C ILE A 270 9.57 -31.04 29.04
N ASN A 271 9.37 -30.77 30.33
CA ASN A 271 9.95 -29.66 31.08
C ASN A 271 11.40 -29.93 31.52
N GLU A 272 12.38 -29.41 30.76
CA GLU A 272 13.81 -29.55 31.10
C GLU A 272 14.26 -28.61 32.24
N ARG A 273 13.39 -27.72 32.74
CA ARG A 273 13.71 -26.73 33.78
C ARG A 273 13.16 -27.08 35.15
N GLY A 274 11.90 -27.50 35.22
CA GLY A 274 11.25 -27.85 36.49
C GLY A 274 11.63 -29.26 36.98
N ALA A 275 11.85 -30.21 36.06
CA ALA A 275 12.11 -31.60 36.41
C ALA A 275 13.59 -31.96 36.55
N ALA A 276 14.53 -31.05 36.26
CA ALA A 276 15.96 -31.32 36.37
C ALA A 276 16.35 -31.51 37.86
N PRO A 277 16.77 -32.72 38.29
CA PRO A 277 17.15 -32.93 39.68
C PRO A 277 18.48 -32.20 39.96
N SER A 278 18.59 -31.56 41.12
CA SER A 278 19.73 -30.70 41.49
C SER A 278 21.08 -31.42 41.60
N SER A 279 21.09 -32.75 41.42
CA SER A 279 22.25 -33.64 41.42
C SER A 279 22.72 -34.07 40.03
N SER A 280 21.97 -33.79 38.95
CA SER A 280 22.37 -34.23 37.60
C SER A 280 23.54 -33.42 37.06
N LYS A 281 24.61 -34.12 36.68
CA LYS A 281 25.77 -33.57 35.95
C LYS A 281 25.55 -33.52 34.43
N SER A 282 24.37 -33.91 33.97
CA SER A 282 24.02 -34.02 32.55
C SER A 282 23.45 -32.70 32.02
N TRP A 283 23.71 -32.40 30.75
CA TRP A 283 23.26 -31.16 30.11
C TRP A 283 21.75 -31.13 29.77
N CYS A 284 21.07 -32.28 29.91
CA CYS A 284 19.62 -32.45 29.85
C CYS A 284 19.23 -33.75 30.57
N LEU A 285 17.94 -33.93 30.90
CA LEU A 285 17.40 -35.14 31.56
C LEU A 285 17.87 -36.45 30.90
N GLU A 286 17.97 -37.54 31.66
CA GLU A 286 18.22 -38.86 31.09
C GLU A 286 16.92 -39.48 30.53
N ASP A 287 17.06 -40.31 29.49
CA ASP A 287 15.92 -41.00 28.87
C ASP A 287 15.36 -42.16 29.75
N HIS A 288 15.83 -42.30 31.01
CA HIS A 288 15.27 -43.23 32.01
C HIS A 288 14.71 -42.52 33.27
N ASP A 289 14.82 -41.18 33.38
CA ASP A 289 14.39 -40.42 34.56
C ASP A 289 12.86 -40.51 34.78
N THR A 290 12.42 -40.78 36.01
CA THR A 290 10.99 -40.74 36.38
C THR A 290 10.51 -39.30 36.56
N LEU A 291 9.62 -38.85 35.67
CA LEU A 291 9.07 -37.49 35.69
C LEU A 291 7.69 -37.42 36.35
N SER A 292 7.37 -36.25 36.91
CA SER A 292 6.01 -35.93 37.36
C SER A 292 5.04 -35.87 36.16
N GLN A 293 3.75 -36.13 36.40
CA GLN A 293 2.72 -35.97 35.36
C GLN A 293 2.49 -34.50 34.94
N LEU A 294 3.04 -33.53 35.68
CA LEU A 294 2.97 -32.10 35.34
C LEU A 294 4.11 -31.67 34.39
N ASP A 295 5.21 -32.42 34.35
CA ASP A 295 6.39 -32.10 33.55
C ASP A 295 6.42 -32.77 32.16
N ILE A 296 5.41 -33.58 31.84
CA ILE A 296 5.29 -34.28 30.55
C ILE A 296 3.87 -34.19 29.98
N VAL A 297 3.74 -33.55 28.82
CA VAL A 297 2.44 -33.27 28.17
C VAL A 297 2.42 -33.86 26.76
N LYS A 298 1.37 -34.63 26.45
CA LYS A 298 1.07 -35.10 25.09
C LYS A 298 0.33 -34.00 24.32
N MET A 299 0.78 -33.67 23.11
CA MET A 299 0.04 -32.76 22.24
C MET A 299 -1.22 -33.44 21.67
N PRO A 300 -2.36 -32.72 21.55
CA PRO A 300 -3.64 -33.30 21.13
C PRO A 300 -3.72 -33.69 19.64
N TYR A 301 -2.76 -33.25 18.82
CA TYR A 301 -2.70 -33.54 17.40
C TYR A 301 -1.32 -34.07 16.99
N ASN A 302 -1.32 -34.99 16.03
CA ASN A 302 -0.13 -35.32 15.25
C ASN A 302 0.21 -34.16 14.30
N VAL A 303 1.46 -34.06 13.86
CA VAL A 303 1.92 -32.95 13.01
C VAL A 303 2.42 -33.45 11.67
N TYR A 304 1.67 -33.16 10.61
CA TYR A 304 2.02 -33.46 9.23
C TYR A 304 2.69 -32.22 8.59
N GLU A 305 3.81 -32.39 7.90
CA GLU A 305 4.66 -31.29 7.40
C GLU A 305 5.09 -31.54 5.94
N VAL A 306 4.32 -30.97 5.02
CA VAL A 306 4.50 -31.01 3.55
C VAL A 306 5.56 -30.00 3.11
N LYS A 307 6.47 -30.42 2.22
CA LYS A 307 7.55 -29.57 1.69
C LYS A 307 7.66 -29.73 0.18
N ILE A 308 7.39 -28.67 -0.57
CA ILE A 308 7.35 -28.65 -2.04
C ILE A 308 8.43 -27.67 -2.52
N ALA A 309 9.23 -28.06 -3.52
CA ALA A 309 10.21 -27.21 -4.18
C ALA A 309 9.62 -26.59 -5.45
N GLY A 310 10.06 -25.38 -5.80
CA GLY A 310 9.46 -24.58 -6.88
C GLY A 310 8.28 -23.73 -6.40
N GLU A 311 7.61 -23.08 -7.34
CA GLU A 311 6.35 -22.34 -7.13
C GLU A 311 5.12 -23.16 -7.53
N ASP A 312 5.32 -24.42 -7.94
CA ASP A 312 4.26 -25.39 -8.22
C ASP A 312 3.29 -25.51 -7.02
N GLY A 313 2.01 -25.68 -7.33
CA GLY A 313 0.92 -25.63 -6.36
C GLY A 313 0.96 -26.73 -5.28
N LYS A 314 0.01 -26.68 -4.34
CA LYS A 314 -0.24 -27.83 -3.46
C LYS A 314 -0.59 -29.06 -4.33
N PRO A 315 0.02 -30.24 -4.10
CA PRO A 315 -0.42 -31.48 -4.74
C PRO A 315 -1.89 -31.77 -4.43
N ASN A 316 -2.61 -32.34 -5.40
CA ASN A 316 -4.06 -32.55 -5.33
C ASN A 316 -4.50 -33.29 -4.05
N PHE A 317 -3.82 -34.39 -3.70
CA PHE A 317 -4.11 -35.16 -2.48
C PHE A 317 -4.00 -34.33 -1.18
N VAL A 318 -3.19 -33.27 -1.15
CA VAL A 318 -3.11 -32.36 0.01
C VAL A 318 -4.33 -31.45 0.07
N THR A 319 -4.86 -31.02 -1.08
CA THR A 319 -6.11 -30.27 -1.19
C THR A 319 -7.31 -31.15 -0.83
N GLU A 320 -7.36 -32.39 -1.34
CA GLU A 320 -8.40 -33.37 -1.01
C GLU A 320 -8.46 -33.69 0.50
N LEU A 321 -7.30 -33.82 1.16
CA LEU A 321 -7.23 -34.01 2.62
C LEU A 321 -7.57 -32.75 3.43
N GLU A 322 -7.39 -31.54 2.85
CA GLU A 322 -7.92 -30.29 3.44
C GLU A 322 -9.45 -30.24 3.31
N GLU A 323 -10.00 -30.67 2.17
CA GLU A 323 -11.45 -30.73 1.91
C GLU A 323 -12.15 -31.81 2.75
N SER A 324 -11.55 -32.99 2.93
CA SER A 324 -12.08 -34.05 3.81
C SER A 324 -11.99 -33.73 5.31
N GLN A 325 -11.32 -32.62 5.67
CA GLN A 325 -10.96 -32.23 7.04
C GLN A 325 -10.08 -33.25 7.79
N ALA A 326 -9.46 -34.20 7.09
CA ALA A 326 -8.46 -35.09 7.68
C ALA A 326 -7.19 -34.32 8.13
N ILE A 327 -6.86 -33.21 7.45
CA ILE A 327 -5.76 -32.31 7.84
C ILE A 327 -6.24 -30.86 8.01
N VAL A 328 -5.79 -30.19 9.08
CA VAL A 328 -6.16 -28.79 9.39
C VAL A 328 -4.90 -27.91 9.37
N GLU A 329 -4.89 -26.79 8.64
CA GLU A 329 -3.67 -25.98 8.44
C GLU A 329 -3.16 -25.33 9.74
N ALA A 330 -2.08 -25.90 10.28
CA ALA A 330 -1.42 -25.47 11.51
C ALA A 330 -0.47 -24.29 11.24
N LYS A 331 -1.05 -23.15 10.82
CA LYS A 331 -0.37 -21.91 10.41
C LYS A 331 0.80 -21.50 11.32
N LYS A 332 2.02 -21.78 10.82
CA LYS A 332 3.31 -21.51 11.48
C LYS A 332 3.49 -22.17 12.86
N PHE A 333 2.81 -23.30 13.11
CA PHE A 333 2.93 -24.09 14.34
C PHE A 333 4.38 -24.45 14.69
N SER A 334 4.70 -24.39 15.99
CA SER A 334 6.06 -24.61 16.51
C SER A 334 6.05 -25.44 17.78
N LYS A 335 6.65 -26.64 17.70
CA LYS A 335 6.82 -27.55 18.85
C LYS A 335 7.48 -26.87 20.06
N PHE A 336 8.46 -26.01 19.80
CA PHE A 336 9.14 -25.18 20.81
C PHE A 336 8.18 -24.20 21.49
N LEU A 337 7.47 -23.37 20.72
CA LEU A 337 6.59 -22.34 21.29
C LEU A 337 5.46 -22.98 22.10
N SER A 338 4.88 -24.10 21.65
CA SER A 338 3.89 -24.85 22.41
C SER A 338 4.43 -25.26 23.78
N GLY A 339 5.56 -25.99 23.82
CA GLY A 339 6.13 -26.47 25.07
C GLY A 339 6.62 -25.39 26.02
N ALA A 340 7.33 -24.40 25.47
CA ALA A 340 7.84 -23.27 26.22
C ALA A 340 6.71 -22.47 26.89
N SER A 341 5.58 -22.25 26.20
CA SER A 341 4.44 -21.52 26.77
C SER A 341 3.54 -22.34 27.70
N ILE A 342 3.65 -23.67 27.69
CA ILE A 342 2.98 -24.55 28.67
C ILE A 342 3.79 -24.57 29.98
N PHE A 343 5.10 -24.87 29.93
CA PHE A 343 5.91 -25.06 31.15
C PHE A 343 6.51 -23.78 31.74
N ASN A 344 6.70 -22.74 30.94
CA ASN A 344 7.15 -21.41 31.39
C ASN A 344 6.00 -20.40 31.22
N ALA A 345 4.76 -20.87 31.44
CA ALA A 345 3.54 -20.09 31.30
C ALA A 345 3.58 -18.80 32.12
N ASP A 346 4.17 -18.84 33.31
CA ASP A 346 4.46 -17.72 34.20
C ASP A 346 5.26 -16.59 33.53
N LYS A 347 6.38 -16.94 32.89
CA LYS A 347 7.37 -16.03 32.30
C LYS A 347 6.96 -15.47 30.94
N VAL A 348 6.12 -16.17 30.18
CA VAL A 348 5.69 -15.69 28.86
C VAL A 348 4.60 -14.62 28.96
N ALA A 349 4.83 -13.48 28.29
CA ALA A 349 3.92 -12.34 28.27
C ALA A 349 2.77 -12.49 27.25
N THR A 350 2.85 -13.45 26.33
CA THR A 350 1.86 -13.68 25.26
C THR A 350 1.87 -15.15 24.89
N LEU A 351 0.71 -15.77 24.69
CA LEU A 351 0.57 -17.17 24.30
C LEU A 351 0.45 -17.32 22.77
N PRO A 352 0.76 -18.50 22.18
CA PRO A 352 0.58 -18.71 20.74
C PRO A 352 -0.90 -18.80 20.37
N TRP A 353 -1.25 -18.47 19.12
CA TRP A 353 -2.65 -18.44 18.65
C TRP A 353 -3.42 -19.75 18.85
N TRP A 354 -2.71 -20.89 18.83
CA TRP A 354 -3.28 -22.21 19.05
C TRP A 354 -3.49 -22.57 20.53
N SER A 355 -3.41 -21.59 21.45
CA SER A 355 -3.82 -21.78 22.86
C SER A 355 -5.32 -21.61 23.07
N ASP A 356 -6.03 -20.92 22.16
CA ASP A 356 -7.50 -20.82 22.14
C ASP A 356 -8.19 -22.02 21.46
N GLU A 357 -7.47 -22.81 20.66
CA GLU A 357 -8.03 -23.98 19.97
C GLU A 357 -8.45 -25.04 21.00
N GLU A 358 -9.69 -25.54 20.90
CA GLU A 358 -10.39 -26.32 21.94
C GLU A 358 -9.50 -27.40 22.60
N LYS A 359 -8.97 -28.33 21.80
CA LYS A 359 -8.15 -29.45 22.31
C LYS A 359 -6.81 -29.02 22.94
N PHE A 360 -6.36 -27.79 22.70
CA PHE A 360 -5.17 -27.20 23.33
C PHE A 360 -5.52 -26.38 24.59
N ALA A 361 -6.69 -25.75 24.66
CA ALA A 361 -7.06 -24.80 25.72
C ALA A 361 -6.95 -25.41 27.14
N HIS A 362 -7.24 -26.70 27.30
CA HIS A 362 -7.08 -27.41 28.58
C HIS A 362 -5.63 -27.36 29.10
N LEU A 363 -4.63 -27.44 28.21
CA LEU A 363 -3.21 -27.47 28.56
C LEU A 363 -2.71 -26.13 29.13
N TYR A 364 -3.32 -25.02 28.70
CA TYR A 364 -2.99 -23.68 29.19
C TYR A 364 -3.82 -23.30 30.42
N ASN A 365 -5.02 -23.85 30.57
CA ASN A 365 -5.86 -23.62 31.76
C ASN A 365 -5.36 -24.36 33.01
N GLY A 366 -4.71 -25.52 32.88
CA GLY A 366 -4.16 -26.26 34.04
C GLY A 366 -3.19 -25.44 34.90
N SER A 367 -2.41 -24.54 34.28
CA SER A 367 -1.50 -23.61 34.96
C SER A 367 -2.18 -22.58 35.87
N ARG A 368 -3.53 -22.51 35.90
CA ARG A 368 -4.28 -21.59 36.78
C ARG A 368 -4.57 -22.18 38.17
N SER A 369 -4.42 -23.49 38.37
CA SER A 369 -4.84 -24.16 39.61
C SER A 369 -3.81 -24.09 40.74
N SER A 370 -2.52 -24.14 40.41
CA SER A 370 -1.42 -24.33 41.37
C SER A 370 -1.08 -23.10 42.23
N SER A 371 -1.72 -21.94 41.99
CA SER A 371 -1.56 -20.73 42.80
C SER A 371 -2.82 -20.33 43.58
N VAL A 372 -3.84 -21.19 43.64
CA VAL A 372 -5.12 -20.92 44.35
C VAL A 372 -5.45 -22.04 45.34
N ALA A 373 -5.20 -23.30 44.96
CA ALA A 373 -5.43 -24.47 45.82
C ALA A 373 -4.61 -24.49 47.14
N ALA A 374 -3.66 -23.57 47.31
CA ALA A 374 -2.87 -23.40 48.54
C ALA A 374 -3.50 -22.42 49.56
N GLN A 375 -4.51 -21.62 49.18
CA GLN A 375 -5.18 -20.66 50.07
C GLN A 375 -6.55 -21.17 50.55
N ASP A 376 -7.34 -21.80 49.67
CA ASP A 376 -8.76 -22.08 49.95
C ASP A 376 -9.00 -23.27 50.91
N LEU A 377 -7.97 -24.04 51.26
CA LEU A 377 -8.06 -25.15 52.22
C LEU A 377 -8.14 -24.72 53.70
N LEU A 378 -8.10 -23.42 54.00
CA LEU A 378 -8.14 -22.91 55.39
C LEU A 378 -9.50 -22.29 55.81
N THR A 379 -10.52 -22.26 54.94
CA THR A 379 -11.77 -21.53 55.24
C THR A 379 -13.06 -22.27 54.87
N ALA A 380 -13.28 -23.46 55.44
CA ALA A 380 -14.58 -24.15 55.42
C ALA A 380 -14.85 -24.88 56.75
N PRO A 381 -15.92 -24.53 57.52
CA PRO A 381 -16.30 -25.26 58.73
C PRO A 381 -17.04 -26.57 58.43
N SER A 382 -17.07 -27.48 59.40
CA SER A 382 -17.57 -28.86 59.25
C SER A 382 -19.01 -29.03 59.73
N LEU A 383 -19.74 -30.00 59.12
CA LEU A 383 -20.83 -30.88 59.60
C LEU A 383 -21.47 -31.55 58.34
N ILE A 384 -21.83 -32.83 58.18
CA ILE A 384 -22.33 -33.92 59.07
C ILE A 384 -23.79 -33.64 59.51
N GLN A 385 -24.83 -34.45 59.21
CA GLN A 385 -24.93 -35.84 58.70
C GLN A 385 -26.34 -36.15 58.11
N CYS A 386 -26.49 -37.31 57.44
CA CYS A 386 -27.74 -38.08 57.24
C CYS A 386 -28.84 -37.47 56.34
N ALA A 387 -29.82 -38.23 55.82
CA ALA A 387 -30.21 -39.63 56.11
C ALA A 387 -30.41 -40.51 54.85
N ARG A 388 -30.70 -41.81 55.08
CA ARG A 388 -31.25 -42.75 54.07
C ARG A 388 -32.77 -42.58 53.96
N ASP A 389 -33.38 -43.12 52.91
CA ASP A 389 -34.33 -44.25 53.03
C ASP A 389 -34.66 -44.84 51.64
N ASP A 390 -35.22 -46.06 51.62
CA ASP A 390 -35.31 -46.95 50.44
C ASP A 390 -36.76 -47.20 49.93
N ASN A 391 -36.84 -47.77 48.72
CA ASN A 391 -37.91 -48.63 48.14
C ASN A 391 -39.16 -48.04 47.43
N ALA A 392 -39.29 -48.47 46.16
CA ALA A 392 -40.51 -48.86 45.42
C ALA A 392 -41.51 -47.74 44.97
N SER A 393 -42.35 -47.91 43.92
CA SER A 393 -42.68 -49.12 43.14
C SER A 393 -43.27 -48.83 41.72
N THR A 394 -43.13 -49.80 40.78
CA THR A 394 -44.07 -50.23 39.70
C THR A 394 -44.36 -49.35 38.43
N VAL A 395 -44.65 -50.06 37.31
CA VAL A 395 -45.34 -49.66 36.03
C VAL A 395 -44.52 -48.86 34.97
N SER A 396 -44.52 -49.15 33.66
CA SER A 396 -44.76 -50.38 32.84
C SER A 396 -44.35 -50.19 31.35
N GLY A 397 -43.77 -51.22 30.70
CA GLY A 397 -43.65 -51.38 29.23
C GLY A 397 -42.57 -50.52 28.52
N SER A 398 -42.15 -50.77 27.26
CA SER A 398 -42.39 -51.85 26.28
C SER A 398 -41.52 -51.58 25.01
N SER A 399 -40.93 -52.48 24.21
CA SER A 399 -40.56 -53.92 24.28
C SER A 399 -39.60 -54.28 23.11
N ARG A 400 -38.98 -55.49 23.15
CA ARG A 400 -37.99 -56.14 22.22
C ARG A 400 -36.53 -56.06 22.71
N TYR A 401 -35.82 -57.16 23.04
CA TYR A 401 -35.59 -58.49 22.39
C TYR A 401 -34.67 -58.42 21.16
N SER A 402 -33.66 -59.28 20.95
CA SER A 402 -33.13 -60.41 21.76
C SER A 402 -31.77 -60.90 21.21
N LEU A 403 -30.96 -61.58 22.05
CA LEU A 403 -30.09 -62.77 21.81
C LEU A 403 -29.10 -62.77 20.57
N GLU A 404 -27.95 -63.44 20.56
CA GLU A 404 -27.34 -64.43 21.47
C GLU A 404 -25.78 -64.46 21.38
N ARG A 405 -25.12 -65.33 22.16
CA ARG A 405 -23.68 -65.66 22.07
C ARG A 405 -23.47 -67.16 21.87
N PRO A 406 -22.33 -67.55 21.28
CA PRO A 406 -21.49 -68.66 21.77
C PRO A 406 -20.15 -68.10 22.33
N LEU A 407 -19.50 -68.58 23.40
CA LEU A 407 -19.25 -69.94 23.93
C LEU A 407 -18.30 -70.76 23.03
N VAL A 408 -17.23 -71.43 23.51
CA VAL A 408 -16.54 -71.40 24.81
C VAL A 408 -15.14 -72.05 24.65
N GLN A 409 -14.11 -71.62 25.40
CA GLN A 409 -13.11 -72.51 26.07
C GLN A 409 -12.01 -71.75 26.84
N GLN A 410 -11.70 -72.24 28.04
CA GLN A 410 -10.40 -72.12 28.72
C GLN A 410 -9.67 -73.48 28.58
N PRO A 411 -8.35 -73.60 28.81
CA PRO A 411 -7.91 -73.96 30.19
C PRO A 411 -6.46 -73.55 30.60
N ARG A 412 -6.25 -73.41 31.93
CA ARG A 412 -4.98 -73.60 32.70
C ARG A 412 -3.78 -72.65 32.40
N GLY A 413 -2.97 -72.24 33.38
CA GLY A 413 -3.06 -72.45 34.84
C GLY A 413 -1.94 -71.76 35.64
N TYR A 414 -2.12 -71.66 36.97
CA TYR A 414 -1.10 -71.35 38.00
C TYR A 414 -0.16 -72.59 38.20
N PRO A 415 1.04 -72.53 38.84
CA PRO A 415 1.46 -71.73 40.02
C PRO A 415 2.91 -71.14 39.93
N SER A 416 3.64 -70.77 41.00
CA SER A 416 3.42 -69.77 42.08
C SER A 416 4.70 -69.60 42.94
N LEU A 417 4.87 -68.49 43.69
CA LEU A 417 5.89 -68.28 44.76
C LEU A 417 7.36 -68.23 44.25
N GLU A 418 8.39 -67.78 44.99
CA GLU A 418 8.58 -67.36 46.41
C GLU A 418 9.15 -65.91 46.47
N GLY A 419 9.03 -65.12 47.55
CA GLY A 419 10.01 -65.00 48.68
C GLY A 419 11.07 -63.89 48.42
N SER A 420 11.56 -63.03 49.33
CA SER A 420 11.39 -62.72 50.77
C SER A 420 11.74 -61.21 50.96
N CYS A 421 11.12 -60.39 51.82
CA CYS A 421 11.43 -60.15 53.27
C CYS A 421 12.94 -60.07 53.62
N SER A 422 13.43 -59.16 54.50
CA SER A 422 12.74 -58.40 55.58
C SER A 422 13.52 -57.15 56.11
N THR A 423 12.86 -56.35 56.98
CA THR A 423 13.42 -55.52 58.11
C THR A 423 14.38 -54.35 57.79
N THR A 424 14.48 -53.24 58.55
CA THR A 424 14.14 -52.95 59.97
C THR A 424 13.41 -51.59 60.15
N ASP A 425 12.46 -51.53 61.10
CA ASP A 425 12.49 -50.79 62.40
C ASP A 425 13.43 -49.56 62.53
N ASP A 426 13.12 -48.44 63.21
CA ASP A 426 11.97 -48.00 64.05
C ASP A 426 12.02 -46.43 64.18
N SER A 427 11.34 -45.61 65.03
CA SER A 427 10.43 -45.74 66.20
C SER A 427 9.66 -44.42 66.49
N ASP A 428 8.67 -44.49 67.39
CA ASP A 428 8.02 -43.48 68.30
C ASP A 428 8.32 -41.96 68.23
N THR A 429 7.35 -41.02 68.20
CA THR A 429 6.09 -40.72 68.97
C THR A 429 6.26 -39.82 70.23
N LEU A 430 5.40 -38.79 70.35
CA LEU A 430 5.04 -38.11 71.62
C LEU A 430 3.63 -37.45 71.51
N ASP A 431 2.79 -37.71 72.51
CA ASP A 431 1.43 -37.15 72.70
C ASP A 431 1.42 -35.91 73.60
N ILE A 432 0.51 -34.94 73.36
CA ILE A 432 -0.20 -34.17 74.40
C ILE A 432 -1.66 -33.95 73.92
N SER A 433 -2.63 -33.94 74.85
CA SER A 433 -4.08 -33.93 74.57
C SER A 433 -4.85 -32.92 75.45
N VAL A 434 -6.19 -32.92 75.35
CA VAL A 434 -7.21 -32.54 76.38
C VAL A 434 -7.96 -31.17 76.26
N LYS A 435 -9.26 -31.29 75.92
CA LYS A 435 -10.49 -30.50 76.31
C LYS A 435 -10.92 -29.18 75.61
N ARG A 436 -12.25 -28.98 75.66
CA ARG A 436 -13.09 -27.82 75.25
C ARG A 436 -13.64 -27.07 76.48
N PRO A 437 -14.33 -25.93 76.30
CA PRO A 437 -15.73 -25.84 76.77
C PRO A 437 -16.72 -25.24 75.72
N ILE A 438 -17.93 -24.83 76.16
CA ILE A 438 -19.14 -24.58 75.34
C ILE A 438 -19.88 -23.31 75.82
N MET A 439 -20.47 -22.48 74.93
CA MET A 439 -21.72 -21.74 75.20
C MET A 439 -22.41 -21.16 73.94
N ASN A 440 -23.65 -20.66 74.08
CA ASN A 440 -24.59 -20.23 73.02
C ASN A 440 -24.88 -18.70 73.09
N GLN A 441 -25.46 -18.08 72.03
CA GLN A 441 -26.76 -17.35 72.10
C GLN A 441 -27.25 -16.59 70.83
N SER A 442 -28.56 -16.79 70.52
CA SER A 442 -29.62 -15.86 70.01
C SER A 442 -29.56 -15.07 68.67
N LEU A 443 -30.78 -14.85 68.15
CA LEU A 443 -31.23 -14.13 66.93
C LEU A 443 -31.50 -12.61 67.19
N PRO A 444 -31.74 -11.76 66.16
CA PRO A 444 -33.14 -11.44 65.77
C PRO A 444 -33.39 -11.17 64.26
N THR A 445 -34.64 -10.88 63.88
CA THR A 445 -35.15 -10.69 62.50
C THR A 445 -36.06 -9.44 62.41
N MET A 446 -36.16 -8.78 61.24
CA MET A 446 -37.28 -7.88 60.88
C MET A 446 -37.62 -7.94 59.37
N VAL A 447 -38.77 -7.35 58.98
CA VAL A 447 -39.61 -7.77 57.82
C VAL A 447 -40.27 -6.56 57.11
N SER A 448 -40.81 -6.78 55.89
CA SER A 448 -41.76 -5.92 55.11
C SER A 448 -41.14 -4.80 54.23
N ASN A 449 -41.73 -4.30 53.12
CA ASN A 449 -42.98 -4.59 52.37
C ASN A 449 -42.74 -4.33 50.84
N ILE A 450 -43.25 -5.14 49.91
CA ILE A 450 -44.51 -5.02 49.12
C ILE A 450 -44.67 -3.74 48.27
N GLY A 451 -44.89 -3.91 46.95
CA GLY A 451 -45.40 -2.89 46.02
C GLY A 451 -45.49 -3.37 44.55
N GLN A 452 -46.70 -3.42 43.97
CA GLN A 452 -46.98 -3.80 42.56
C GLN A 452 -47.84 -2.72 41.86
N SER A 453 -47.73 -2.58 40.53
CA SER A 453 -48.83 -2.13 39.66
C SER A 453 -48.52 -2.31 38.15
N ASP A 454 -49.45 -2.89 37.38
CA ASP A 454 -49.41 -3.01 35.91
C ASP A 454 -49.84 -1.73 35.17
N THR A 455 -49.63 -1.66 33.84
CA THR A 455 -50.73 -1.57 32.83
C THR A 455 -50.31 -1.46 31.34
N ASN A 456 -50.30 -2.61 30.65
CA ASN A 456 -51.08 -2.91 29.42
C ASN A 456 -51.55 -1.75 28.47
N ARG A 457 -51.07 -1.69 27.20
CA ARG A 457 -51.92 -1.84 25.97
C ARG A 457 -51.21 -1.74 24.58
N ARG A 458 -51.51 -2.75 23.74
CA ARG A 458 -51.66 -2.82 22.26
C ARG A 458 -51.16 -1.70 21.33
N GLY A 459 -50.44 -2.10 20.26
CA GLY A 459 -50.37 -1.39 18.97
C GLY A 459 -49.40 -2.04 17.96
N ASN A 460 -49.91 -2.56 16.83
CA ASN A 460 -49.08 -3.01 15.71
C ASN A 460 -48.54 -1.82 14.89
N TRP A 461 -47.50 -2.02 14.09
CA TRP A 461 -47.51 -1.98 12.61
C TRP A 461 -46.07 -2.23 12.08
N ILE A 462 -45.93 -2.78 10.88
CA ILE A 462 -44.64 -3.30 10.37
C ILE A 462 -43.81 -2.17 9.74
N SER A 463 -42.53 -2.07 10.09
CA SER A 463 -41.52 -1.49 9.19
C SER A 463 -40.13 -2.10 9.41
N ILE A 464 -39.43 -2.38 8.31
CA ILE A 464 -38.05 -2.85 8.34
C ILE A 464 -37.13 -1.65 8.60
N ARG A 465 -36.33 -1.69 9.67
CA ARG A 465 -35.21 -0.76 9.83
C ARG A 465 -34.02 -1.40 10.52
N ARG A 466 -32.99 -1.72 9.74
CA ARG A 466 -31.62 -1.82 10.28
C ARG A 466 -31.28 -0.47 10.90
N ARG A 467 -31.06 -0.42 12.22
CA ARG A 467 -30.39 0.70 12.88
C ARG A 467 -29.21 0.17 13.67
N SER A 468 -28.02 0.48 13.18
CA SER A 468 -26.75 0.26 13.87
C SER A 468 -26.66 1.21 15.07
N SER A 469 -27.02 0.71 16.26
CA SER A 469 -26.87 1.44 17.52
C SER A 469 -25.40 1.45 17.98
N MET A 470 -24.59 2.31 17.36
CA MET A 470 -23.41 2.81 18.06
C MET A 470 -23.88 3.71 19.22
N PHE A 471 -23.07 3.78 20.29
CA PHE A 471 -23.28 4.68 21.44
C PHE A 471 -24.52 4.40 22.32
N LEU A 472 -24.68 3.15 22.75
CA LEU A 472 -24.91 2.91 24.18
C LEU A 472 -23.61 2.35 24.79
N LYS A 473 -23.05 3.10 25.73
CA LYS A 473 -21.86 2.71 26.48
C LYS A 473 -22.31 1.87 27.67
N ASP A 474 -22.42 0.57 27.44
CA ASP A 474 -22.70 -0.36 28.52
C ASP A 474 -21.53 -0.35 29.51
N ASN A 475 -21.80 0.14 30.72
CA ASN A 475 -20.83 0.26 31.80
C ASN A 475 -20.79 -1.04 32.65
N SER A 476 -21.07 -2.19 32.03
CA SER A 476 -20.65 -3.49 32.56
C SER A 476 -19.15 -3.46 32.81
N VAL A 477 -18.73 -3.34 34.07
CA VAL A 477 -17.31 -3.48 34.46
C VAL A 477 -16.88 -4.88 34.01
N PRO A 478 -15.93 -5.02 33.06
CA PRO A 478 -15.52 -6.34 32.61
C PRO A 478 -14.79 -7.00 33.77
N ASN A 479 -15.44 -8.00 34.36
CA ASN A 479 -14.88 -8.76 35.47
C ASN A 479 -13.55 -9.35 34.99
N LYS A 480 -12.45 -8.97 35.66
CA LYS A 480 -11.12 -8.94 35.05
C LYS A 480 -10.49 -10.34 34.99
N SER A 481 -11.02 -11.21 34.12
CA SER A 481 -10.46 -12.52 33.83
C SER A 481 -9.00 -12.34 33.39
N THR A 482 -8.07 -12.85 34.18
CA THR A 482 -6.63 -12.79 33.94
C THR A 482 -6.22 -13.78 32.85
N SER A 483 -6.71 -13.55 31.64
CA SER A 483 -6.25 -14.18 30.40
C SER A 483 -5.03 -13.43 29.89
N LYS A 484 -3.90 -14.13 29.72
CA LYS A 484 -2.73 -13.58 29.03
C LYS A 484 -3.10 -13.28 27.57
N PRO A 485 -2.58 -12.21 26.95
CA PRO A 485 -2.90 -11.89 25.56
C PRO A 485 -2.42 -13.03 24.65
N ILE A 486 -3.17 -13.29 23.60
CA ILE A 486 -2.93 -14.39 22.68
C ILE A 486 -2.52 -13.81 21.32
N ALA A 487 -1.43 -14.33 20.76
CA ALA A 487 -0.93 -13.89 19.46
C ALA A 487 -1.95 -14.21 18.36
N SER A 488 -2.06 -13.37 17.33
CA SER A 488 -3.01 -13.60 16.24
C SER A 488 -2.59 -14.78 15.34
N LYS A 489 -3.58 -15.54 14.83
CA LYS A 489 -3.41 -16.66 13.87
C LYS A 489 -2.60 -16.25 12.63
N GLN A 490 -2.69 -14.98 12.27
CA GLN A 490 -1.85 -14.30 11.29
C GLN A 490 -1.35 -12.97 11.88
N ARG A 491 -0.02 -12.77 11.95
CA ARG A 491 0.57 -11.43 12.13
C ARG A 491 0.13 -10.62 10.91
N LEU A 492 -0.60 -9.52 11.11
CA LEU A 492 -0.89 -8.63 10.00
C LEU A 492 0.44 -8.02 9.56
N ARG A 493 0.83 -8.32 8.32
CA ARG A 493 2.00 -7.75 7.65
C ARG A 493 1.66 -6.28 7.40
N VAL A 494 2.12 -5.40 8.29
CA VAL A 494 2.21 -3.98 7.98
C VAL A 494 3.25 -3.88 6.85
N GLU A 495 2.78 -3.80 5.61
CA GLU A 495 3.68 -3.67 4.47
C GLU A 495 4.34 -2.29 4.51
N PRO A 496 5.53 -2.10 3.91
CA PRO A 496 6.09 -0.75 3.71
C PRO A 496 5.09 0.19 3.03
N LYS A 497 4.25 -0.35 2.12
CA LYS A 497 3.11 0.33 1.51
C LYS A 497 2.13 0.96 2.52
N SER A 498 1.98 0.39 3.72
CA SER A 498 1.11 0.93 4.78
C SER A 498 1.72 2.17 5.45
N HIS A 499 3.05 2.22 5.57
CA HIS A 499 3.76 3.42 6.04
C HIS A 499 3.68 4.54 4.99
N PHE A 500 4.03 4.23 3.73
CA PHE A 500 3.89 5.17 2.61
C PHE A 500 2.44 5.64 2.40
N ALA A 501 1.43 4.79 2.65
CA ALA A 501 0.03 5.20 2.62
C ALA A 501 -0.33 6.15 3.77
N ASN A 502 0.22 5.95 4.97
CA ASN A 502 0.02 6.86 6.10
C ASN A 502 0.64 8.24 5.83
N GLU A 503 1.89 8.26 5.35
CA GLU A 503 2.60 9.46 4.90
C GLU A 503 1.83 10.19 3.78
N ARG A 504 1.38 9.47 2.75
CA ARG A 504 0.53 10.02 1.68
C ARG A 504 -0.74 10.65 2.23
N THR A 505 -1.46 9.98 3.14
CA THR A 505 -2.65 10.57 3.75
C THR A 505 -2.32 11.81 4.58
N PHE A 506 -1.22 11.81 5.34
CA PHE A 506 -0.79 13.00 6.07
C PHE A 506 -0.49 14.18 5.11
N ILE A 507 0.22 13.93 4.01
CA ILE A 507 0.48 14.94 2.97
C ILE A 507 -0.84 15.48 2.38
N GLN A 508 -1.82 14.61 2.08
CA GLN A 508 -3.13 15.02 1.57
C GLN A 508 -3.91 15.90 2.55
N TRP A 509 -3.81 15.61 3.85
CA TRP A 509 -4.40 16.44 4.91
C TRP A 509 -3.71 17.81 5.04
N ILE A 510 -2.37 17.85 4.93
CA ILE A 510 -1.61 19.12 4.94
C ILE A 510 -1.88 19.95 3.67
N SER A 511 -2.00 19.34 2.49
CA SER A 511 -2.35 20.09 1.27
C SER A 511 -3.76 20.68 1.34
N ALA A 512 -4.70 20.01 2.01
CA ALA A 512 -6.02 20.59 2.28
C ALA A 512 -5.92 21.78 3.26
N ALA A 513 -5.14 21.68 4.34
CA ALA A 513 -4.93 22.80 5.27
C ALA A 513 -4.31 24.03 4.58
N LEU A 514 -3.31 23.83 3.69
CA LEU A 514 -2.70 24.90 2.90
C LEU A 514 -3.71 25.61 1.99
N LEU A 515 -4.65 24.86 1.39
CA LEU A 515 -5.70 25.41 0.51
C LEU A 515 -6.63 26.39 1.26
N PHE A 516 -6.96 26.11 2.53
CA PHE A 516 -7.70 27.07 3.38
C PHE A 516 -6.89 28.35 3.69
N ILE A 517 -5.56 28.26 3.79
CA ILE A 517 -4.70 29.43 4.01
C ILE A 517 -4.67 30.29 2.74
N THR A 518 -4.54 29.70 1.55
CA THR A 518 -4.55 30.46 0.29
C THR A 518 -5.89 31.15 0.03
N PHE A 519 -7.02 30.52 0.36
CA PHE A 519 -8.32 31.21 0.30
C PHE A 519 -8.46 32.32 1.35
N SER A 520 -7.95 32.14 2.57
CA SER A 520 -7.91 33.24 3.55
C SER A 520 -7.09 34.43 3.04
N GLN A 521 -5.93 34.19 2.40
CA GLN A 521 -5.09 35.24 1.84
C GLN A 521 -5.82 35.99 0.73
N LEU A 522 -6.54 35.28 -0.14
CA LEU A 522 -7.37 35.89 -1.19
C LEU A 522 -8.47 36.80 -0.60
N LEU A 523 -9.16 36.35 0.46
CA LEU A 523 -10.17 37.16 1.15
C LEU A 523 -9.59 38.43 1.80
N TYR A 524 -8.40 38.35 2.41
CA TYR A 524 -7.72 39.54 2.95
C TYR A 524 -7.29 40.53 1.86
N ILE A 525 -6.83 40.04 0.71
CA ILE A 525 -6.49 40.89 -0.45
C ILE A 525 -7.76 41.59 -0.98
N LEU A 526 -8.86 40.86 -1.13
CA LEU A 526 -10.15 41.39 -1.59
C LEU A 526 -10.75 42.42 -0.62
N GLY A 527 -10.57 42.23 0.68
CA GLY A 527 -10.92 43.22 1.70
C GLY A 527 -10.08 44.49 1.61
N SER A 528 -8.76 44.34 1.39
CA SER A 528 -7.84 45.47 1.22
C SER A 528 -8.08 46.28 -0.07
N SER A 529 -8.76 45.74 -1.07
CA SER A 529 -9.15 46.48 -2.28
C SER A 529 -10.52 47.15 -2.18
N ASN A 530 -11.39 46.72 -1.26
CA ASN A 530 -12.78 47.17 -1.16
C ASN A 530 -13.13 47.55 0.30
N PRO A 531 -12.98 48.83 0.70
CA PRO A 531 -13.10 49.24 2.10
C PRO A 531 -14.48 48.96 2.70
N ASP A 532 -15.55 48.95 1.90
CA ASP A 532 -16.92 48.68 2.36
C ASP A 532 -17.11 47.23 2.87
N ILE A 533 -16.27 46.29 2.43
CA ILE A 533 -16.33 44.86 2.85
C ILE A 533 -15.09 44.39 3.63
N GLU A 534 -14.15 45.28 3.95
CA GLU A 534 -12.90 44.96 4.68
C GLU A 534 -13.19 44.24 6.01
N GLY A 535 -14.10 44.77 6.82
CA GLY A 535 -14.47 44.18 8.12
C GLY A 535 -15.13 42.81 8.02
N GLN A 536 -15.89 42.55 6.95
CA GLN A 536 -16.57 41.25 6.74
C GLN A 536 -15.58 40.18 6.25
N THR A 537 -14.80 40.52 5.22
CA THR A 537 -13.79 39.65 4.61
C THR A 537 -12.67 39.28 5.58
N ALA A 538 -12.24 40.20 6.45
CA ALA A 538 -11.24 39.93 7.49
C ALA A 538 -11.71 38.89 8.53
N VAL A 539 -13.00 38.94 8.94
CA VAL A 539 -13.59 37.93 9.84
C VAL A 539 -13.66 36.56 9.15
N ALA A 540 -14.06 36.53 7.88
CA ALA A 540 -14.10 35.30 7.08
C ALA A 540 -12.71 34.66 6.91
N GLY A 541 -11.69 35.46 6.57
CA GLY A 541 -10.30 35.02 6.47
C GLY A 541 -9.76 34.48 7.79
N THR A 542 -9.97 35.21 8.90
CA THR A 542 -9.59 34.77 10.26
C THR A 542 -10.19 33.39 10.59
N TRP A 543 -11.46 33.18 10.23
CA TRP A 543 -12.15 31.90 10.46
C TRP A 543 -11.55 30.75 9.63
N MET A 544 -11.19 30.99 8.36
CA MET A 544 -10.56 29.99 7.51
C MET A 544 -9.15 29.59 8.00
N ILE A 545 -8.37 30.53 8.56
CA ILE A 545 -7.08 30.22 9.22
C ILE A 545 -7.29 29.32 10.44
N ALA A 546 -8.28 29.62 11.28
CA ALA A 546 -8.58 28.79 12.46
C ALA A 546 -8.99 27.36 12.07
N MET A 547 -9.78 27.20 11.00
CA MET A 547 -10.14 25.88 10.46
C MET A 547 -8.93 25.13 9.88
N SER A 548 -8.05 25.82 9.14
CA SER A 548 -6.80 25.25 8.62
C SER A 548 -5.92 24.67 9.74
N LEU A 549 -5.72 25.45 10.82
CA LEU A 549 -4.94 25.01 11.98
C LEU A 549 -5.54 23.75 12.63
N PHE A 550 -6.87 23.68 12.75
CA PHE A 550 -7.56 22.51 13.28
C PHE A 550 -7.36 21.26 12.40
N ILE A 551 -7.46 21.41 11.08
CA ILE A 551 -7.19 20.34 10.09
C ILE A 551 -5.75 19.83 10.21
N ALA A 552 -4.77 20.73 10.32
CA ALA A 552 -3.35 20.37 10.43
C ALA A 552 -3.02 19.63 11.75
N VAL A 553 -3.57 20.09 12.88
CA VAL A 553 -3.41 19.42 14.19
C VAL A 553 -4.07 18.04 14.17
N TYR A 554 -5.28 17.92 13.60
CA TYR A 554 -5.99 16.65 13.46
C TYR A 554 -5.18 15.64 12.64
N ALA A 555 -4.60 16.07 11.51
CA ALA A 555 -3.76 15.25 10.65
C ALA A 555 -2.56 14.65 11.40
N LEU A 556 -1.87 15.48 12.20
CA LEU A 556 -0.71 15.07 13.00
C LEU A 556 -1.11 14.06 14.09
N VAL A 557 -2.24 14.27 14.78
CA VAL A 557 -2.76 13.33 15.78
C VAL A 557 -3.10 11.98 15.15
N ILE A 558 -3.77 11.95 13.99
CA ILE A 558 -4.09 10.71 13.27
C ILE A 558 -2.82 10.00 12.76
N TYR A 559 -1.83 10.76 12.25
CA TYR A 559 -0.55 10.21 11.80
C TYR A 559 0.17 9.46 12.94
N TYR A 560 0.40 10.11 14.09
CA TYR A 560 1.06 9.47 15.24
C TYR A 560 0.24 8.33 15.84
N ARG A 561 -1.10 8.46 15.91
CA ARG A 561 -2.01 7.37 16.34
C ARG A 561 -1.86 6.14 15.44
N ARG A 562 -1.76 6.32 14.12
CA ARG A 562 -1.57 5.21 13.18
C ARG A 562 -0.18 4.58 13.30
N VAL A 563 0.88 5.38 13.42
CA VAL A 563 2.25 4.87 13.67
C VAL A 563 2.30 4.03 14.96
N TYR A 564 1.68 4.51 16.05
CA TYR A 564 1.56 3.75 17.30
C TYR A 564 0.78 2.43 17.14
N LEU A 565 -0.31 2.42 16.37
CA LEU A 565 -1.07 1.18 16.10
C LEU A 565 -0.28 0.17 15.27
N MET A 566 0.48 0.63 14.26
CA MET A 566 1.36 -0.22 13.44
C MET A 566 2.49 -0.82 14.27
N ALA A 567 3.18 -0.01 15.08
CA ALA A 567 4.27 -0.45 15.95
C ALA A 567 3.81 -1.51 16.97
N ASN A 568 2.57 -1.40 17.46
CA ASN A 568 1.94 -2.37 18.35
C ASN A 568 1.24 -3.54 17.62
N GLY A 569 1.29 -3.59 16.29
CA GLY A 569 0.76 -4.70 15.47
C GLY A 569 -0.74 -4.97 15.61
N ARG A 570 -1.55 -3.98 16.02
CA ARG A 570 -3.00 -4.19 16.23
C ARG A 570 -3.72 -4.33 14.88
N PRO A 571 -4.75 -5.18 14.74
CA PRO A 571 -5.40 -5.42 13.45
C PRO A 571 -6.53 -4.42 13.13
N TYR A 572 -7.07 -3.71 14.12
CA TYR A 572 -8.19 -2.77 13.98
C TYR A 572 -7.80 -1.35 14.39
N GLY A 573 -8.57 -0.36 13.92
CA GLY A 573 -8.45 1.04 14.35
C GLY A 573 -7.68 1.98 13.40
N TYR A 574 -7.19 1.49 12.26
CA TYR A 574 -6.54 2.32 11.22
C TYR A 574 -7.53 3.21 10.44
N ALA A 575 -8.76 2.73 10.28
CA ALA A 575 -9.84 3.49 9.65
C ALA A 575 -10.10 4.78 10.44
N ASP A 576 -10.21 5.89 9.72
CA ASP A 576 -10.71 7.14 10.24
C ASP A 576 -12.12 7.36 9.71
N PHE A 577 -13.08 7.42 10.63
CA PHE A 577 -14.51 7.62 10.34
C PHE A 577 -14.94 9.08 10.50
N PHE A 578 -14.15 9.90 11.21
CA PHE A 578 -14.49 11.28 11.52
C PHE A 578 -13.80 12.25 10.56
N GLY A 579 -12.56 11.96 10.15
CA GLY A 579 -11.77 12.80 9.26
C GLY A 579 -12.51 13.23 7.98
N PRO A 580 -13.08 12.32 7.17
CA PRO A 580 -13.83 12.71 5.97
C PRO A 580 -15.04 13.61 6.26
N GLY A 581 -15.73 13.39 7.40
CA GLY A 581 -16.83 14.23 7.85
C GLY A 581 -16.38 15.63 8.31
N LEU A 582 -15.26 15.70 9.02
CA LEU A 582 -14.62 16.97 9.42
C LEU A 582 -14.16 17.78 8.20
N LEU A 583 -13.50 17.12 7.24
CA LEU A 583 -13.01 17.76 6.02
C LEU A 583 -14.17 18.27 5.15
N THR A 584 -15.22 17.47 4.97
CA THR A 584 -16.41 17.91 4.23
C THR A 584 -17.17 19.01 4.96
N PHE A 585 -17.28 18.99 6.29
CA PHE A 585 -17.84 20.10 7.05
C PHE A 585 -17.01 21.38 6.88
N ALA A 586 -15.68 21.30 6.97
CA ALA A 586 -14.79 22.44 6.77
C ALA A 586 -14.92 23.03 5.36
N VAL A 587 -14.96 22.18 4.32
CA VAL A 587 -15.12 22.62 2.92
C VAL A 587 -16.51 23.20 2.69
N ILE A 588 -17.58 22.55 3.15
CA ILE A 588 -18.95 23.07 3.03
C ILE A 588 -19.09 24.41 3.77
N SER A 589 -18.50 24.56 4.95
CA SER A 589 -18.56 25.82 5.70
C SER A 589 -17.69 26.92 5.06
N GLY A 590 -16.53 26.57 4.48
CA GLY A 590 -15.72 27.51 3.70
C GLY A 590 -16.44 27.97 2.43
N VAL A 591 -17.02 27.04 1.67
CA VAL A 591 -17.83 27.33 0.48
C VAL A 591 -19.11 28.08 0.85
N ALA A 592 -19.76 27.78 1.97
CA ALA A 592 -20.96 28.49 2.43
C ALA A 592 -20.63 29.91 2.91
N LEU A 593 -19.46 30.15 3.52
CA LEU A 593 -18.98 31.51 3.79
C LEU A 593 -18.68 32.24 2.47
N ILE A 594 -17.93 31.62 1.57
CA ILE A 594 -17.63 32.18 0.24
C ILE A 594 -18.92 32.52 -0.54
N LEU A 595 -19.96 31.67 -0.48
CA LEU A 595 -21.23 31.88 -1.16
C LEU A 595 -22.17 32.87 -0.44
N ALA A 596 -22.15 32.91 0.90
CA ALA A 596 -22.88 33.94 1.65
C ALA A 596 -22.29 35.33 1.35
N PHE A 597 -20.96 35.44 1.33
CA PHE A 597 -20.30 36.65 0.87
C PHE A 597 -20.37 36.82 -0.65
N SER A 598 -20.58 35.79 -1.48
CA SER A 598 -20.83 35.96 -2.93
C SER A 598 -22.22 36.47 -3.29
N GLY A 599 -23.05 36.82 -2.30
CA GLY A 599 -24.16 37.75 -2.50
C GLY A 599 -23.70 39.20 -2.69
N GLU A 600 -22.51 39.54 -2.17
CA GLU A 600 -21.88 40.87 -2.24
C GLU A 600 -20.59 40.85 -3.11
N ILE A 601 -19.86 39.73 -3.11
CA ILE A 601 -18.71 39.45 -3.98
C ILE A 601 -19.24 38.84 -5.28
N GLN A 602 -19.33 39.65 -6.34
CA GLN A 602 -19.47 39.15 -7.69
C GLN A 602 -18.20 38.37 -8.10
N PHE A 603 -18.18 37.07 -7.84
CA PHE A 603 -17.23 36.17 -8.47
C PHE A 603 -17.58 36.10 -9.96
N GLY A 604 -16.82 36.81 -10.80
CA GLY A 604 -16.98 36.83 -12.25
C GLY A 604 -17.05 35.42 -12.82
N THR A 605 -18.26 34.99 -13.18
CA THR A 605 -18.46 33.78 -13.99
C THR A 605 -17.85 34.02 -15.35
N ALA A 606 -17.01 33.09 -15.82
CA ALA A 606 -16.20 33.24 -17.04
C ALA A 606 -16.95 33.98 -18.16
N SER A 607 -16.50 35.21 -18.37
CA SER A 607 -17.18 36.26 -19.13
C SER A 607 -17.42 35.82 -20.57
N THR A 608 -18.62 35.30 -20.84
CA THR A 608 -19.04 34.89 -22.18
C THR A 608 -19.59 36.11 -22.90
N MET A 609 -19.06 36.43 -24.07
CA MET A 609 -19.45 37.64 -24.78
C MET A 609 -20.90 37.56 -25.25
N THR A 610 -21.64 38.66 -25.05
CA THR A 610 -23.03 38.80 -25.49
C THR A 610 -23.11 39.89 -26.56
N PRO A 611 -23.73 39.63 -27.73
CA PRO A 611 -23.86 40.64 -28.76
C PRO A 611 -24.87 41.71 -28.31
N VAL A 612 -24.40 42.96 -28.21
CA VAL A 612 -25.16 44.15 -27.83
C VAL A 612 -24.83 45.28 -28.81
N THR A 613 -25.85 45.75 -29.54
CA THR A 613 -25.74 46.81 -30.55
C THR A 613 -25.03 48.03 -30.01
N GLY A 614 -24.04 48.53 -30.77
CA GLY A 614 -23.23 49.69 -30.38
C GLY A 614 -22.30 49.51 -29.16
N GLN A 615 -22.16 48.30 -28.58
CA GLN A 615 -21.21 48.04 -27.48
C GLN A 615 -20.33 46.81 -27.70
N CYS A 616 -20.91 45.65 -28.00
CA CYS A 616 -20.20 44.41 -28.30
C CYS A 616 -20.80 43.78 -29.54
N MET A 617 -20.08 43.79 -30.65
CA MET A 617 -20.62 43.35 -31.94
C MET A 617 -19.78 42.22 -32.52
N LYS A 618 -20.42 41.09 -32.79
CA LYS A 618 -19.88 40.01 -33.62
C LYS A 618 -20.16 40.38 -35.08
N ARG A 619 -19.11 40.57 -35.89
CA ARG A 619 -19.23 40.98 -37.30
C ARG A 619 -19.81 39.85 -38.15
N SER A 620 -20.53 40.23 -39.20
CA SER A 620 -21.21 39.34 -40.13
C SER A 620 -20.22 38.75 -41.15
N LEU A 621 -19.92 37.45 -41.04
CA LEU A 621 -19.10 36.74 -42.04
C LEU A 621 -19.88 36.41 -43.33
N SER A 622 -21.13 36.88 -43.47
CA SER A 622 -21.92 36.71 -44.68
C SER A 622 -21.23 37.37 -45.87
N GLY A 623 -20.81 36.59 -46.86
CA GLY A 623 -20.04 37.04 -48.03
C GLY A 623 -18.71 36.29 -48.20
N VAL A 624 -18.22 35.62 -47.15
CA VAL A 624 -17.01 34.78 -47.16
C VAL A 624 -17.36 33.33 -46.78
N PRO A 625 -16.72 32.29 -47.36
CA PRO A 625 -16.93 30.90 -46.93
C PRO A 625 -16.37 30.69 -45.52
N VAL A 626 -17.25 30.43 -44.55
CA VAL A 626 -16.87 30.32 -43.11
C VAL A 626 -15.91 29.16 -42.82
N MET A 627 -15.82 28.14 -43.69
CA MET A 627 -14.84 27.04 -43.56
C MET A 627 -13.48 27.32 -44.24
N GLU A 628 -13.32 28.48 -44.88
CA GLU A 628 -12.06 28.93 -45.53
C GLU A 628 -11.50 30.20 -44.85
N MET A 629 -12.12 30.61 -43.73
CA MET A 629 -11.76 31.81 -42.97
C MET A 629 -11.11 31.42 -41.64
N GLN A 630 -9.90 31.90 -41.39
CA GLN A 630 -9.12 31.68 -40.18
C GLN A 630 -8.54 33.03 -39.68
N PRO A 631 -9.31 33.83 -38.91
CA PRO A 631 -8.94 35.19 -38.54
C PRO A 631 -7.75 35.30 -37.56
N SER A 632 -6.57 35.65 -38.08
CA SER A 632 -5.31 35.77 -37.33
C SER A 632 -5.01 37.17 -36.78
N GLY A 633 -5.56 38.23 -37.39
CA GLY A 633 -5.18 39.62 -37.09
C GLY A 633 -6.29 40.65 -37.29
N ALA A 634 -5.98 41.93 -37.05
CA ALA A 634 -6.87 43.04 -37.35
C ALA A 634 -6.08 44.35 -37.63
N LEU A 635 -6.54 45.13 -38.61
CA LEU A 635 -6.02 46.46 -38.97
C LEU A 635 -7.18 47.35 -39.43
N VAL A 636 -7.39 48.50 -38.79
CA VAL A 636 -8.27 49.54 -39.33
C VAL A 636 -7.49 50.39 -40.34
N ASP A 637 -8.03 50.54 -41.55
CA ASP A 637 -7.54 51.48 -42.56
C ASP A 637 -8.46 52.70 -42.63
N GLU A 638 -8.15 53.70 -41.80
CA GLU A 638 -8.87 54.98 -41.69
C GLU A 638 -9.07 55.70 -43.03
N LYS A 639 -8.23 55.46 -44.05
CA LYS A 639 -8.32 56.12 -45.37
C LYS A 639 -9.39 55.54 -46.29
N GLU A 640 -9.70 54.26 -46.13
CA GLU A 640 -10.75 53.57 -46.89
C GLU A 640 -12.01 53.32 -46.03
N SER A 641 -11.92 53.59 -44.72
CA SER A 641 -12.96 53.31 -43.71
C SER A 641 -13.33 51.82 -43.65
N LEU A 642 -12.29 50.97 -43.64
CA LEU A 642 -12.41 49.52 -43.59
C LEU A 642 -11.64 48.90 -42.42
N LEU A 643 -12.27 47.94 -41.74
CA LEU A 643 -11.60 47.00 -40.85
C LEU A 643 -11.11 45.81 -41.70
N LEU A 644 -9.80 45.65 -41.81
CA LEU A 644 -9.11 44.60 -42.54
C LEU A 644 -8.68 43.48 -41.59
N VAL A 645 -8.98 42.24 -41.97
CA VAL A 645 -8.65 41.03 -41.22
C VAL A 645 -7.89 40.08 -42.16
N PRO A 646 -6.61 39.74 -41.87
CA PRO A 646 -5.92 38.67 -42.56
C PRO A 646 -6.54 37.32 -42.18
N SER A 647 -6.54 36.40 -43.13
CA SER A 647 -7.07 35.05 -42.98
C SER A 647 -6.45 34.15 -44.03
N LEU A 648 -5.46 33.34 -43.65
CA LEU A 648 -4.65 32.54 -44.58
C LEU A 648 -4.10 33.41 -45.72
N ASN A 649 -4.41 33.06 -46.97
CA ASN A 649 -4.01 33.75 -48.19
C ASN A 649 -4.94 34.93 -48.57
N HIS A 650 -5.94 35.26 -47.76
CA HIS A 650 -6.95 36.29 -48.03
C HIS A 650 -6.87 37.47 -47.04
N ILE A 651 -7.28 38.65 -47.51
CA ILE A 651 -7.65 39.76 -46.60
C ILE A 651 -9.13 40.03 -46.79
N VAL A 652 -9.88 39.89 -45.70
CA VAL A 652 -11.30 40.19 -45.60
C VAL A 652 -11.45 41.63 -45.09
N ALA A 653 -12.30 42.41 -45.74
CA ALA A 653 -12.69 43.74 -45.29
C ALA A 653 -14.14 43.74 -44.78
N PHE A 654 -14.31 44.36 -43.63
CA PHE A 654 -15.58 44.82 -43.07
C PHE A 654 -15.63 46.34 -43.15
N GLU A 655 -16.81 46.93 -43.04
CA GLU A 655 -16.92 48.38 -42.81
C GLU A 655 -16.41 48.72 -41.41
N ASP A 656 -15.69 49.83 -41.28
CA ASP A 656 -15.04 50.25 -40.03
C ASP A 656 -16.08 50.65 -38.97
N ASP A 657 -17.12 51.37 -39.38
CA ASP A 657 -18.19 51.83 -38.49
C ASP A 657 -18.86 50.70 -37.69
N LEU A 658 -19.26 51.03 -36.47
CA LEU A 658 -20.14 50.21 -35.64
C LEU A 658 -21.60 50.59 -35.95
N PRO A 659 -22.37 49.78 -36.72
CA PRO A 659 -23.75 50.11 -37.08
C PRO A 659 -24.62 50.47 -35.87
N SER A 660 -25.52 51.42 -36.07
CA SER A 660 -26.41 51.94 -35.05
C SER A 660 -27.62 51.02 -34.81
N GLU A 661 -28.45 51.34 -33.82
CA GLU A 661 -29.60 50.49 -33.46
C GLU A 661 -30.63 50.43 -34.60
N GLY A 662 -30.61 49.32 -35.35
CA GLY A 662 -31.50 49.06 -36.48
C GLY A 662 -30.80 48.89 -37.83
N GLU A 663 -29.49 49.15 -37.91
CA GLU A 663 -28.69 48.90 -39.11
C GLU A 663 -28.13 47.47 -39.11
N ASN A 664 -28.19 46.79 -40.25
CA ASN A 664 -27.55 45.49 -40.44
C ASN A 664 -26.07 45.69 -40.79
N ASP A 665 -25.20 44.95 -40.10
CA ASP A 665 -23.77 44.86 -40.44
C ASP A 665 -23.60 44.35 -41.89
N GLN A 666 -22.89 45.12 -42.72
CA GLN A 666 -22.76 44.81 -44.15
C GLN A 666 -21.91 43.57 -44.41
N GLN A 667 -22.03 43.02 -45.62
CA GLN A 667 -21.39 41.75 -45.98
C GLN A 667 -19.87 41.87 -46.08
N ALA A 668 -19.18 40.95 -45.40
CA ALA A 668 -17.72 40.81 -45.45
C ALA A 668 -17.26 40.51 -46.88
N ARG A 669 -16.22 41.22 -47.35
CA ARG A 669 -15.72 41.11 -48.73
C ARG A 669 -14.23 40.85 -48.80
N ILE A 670 -13.79 39.95 -49.68
CA ILE A 670 -12.36 39.69 -49.92
C ILE A 670 -11.78 40.84 -50.76
N VAL A 671 -10.83 41.59 -50.21
CA VAL A 671 -10.14 42.72 -50.88
C VAL A 671 -8.74 42.39 -51.37
N ALA A 672 -8.13 41.31 -50.86
CA ALA A 672 -6.85 40.79 -51.32
C ALA A 672 -6.88 39.26 -51.41
N THR A 673 -6.11 38.69 -52.34
CA THR A 673 -5.75 37.28 -52.35
C THR A 673 -4.28 37.20 -52.73
N VAL A 674 -3.44 36.79 -51.78
CA VAL A 674 -1.98 36.85 -51.87
C VAL A 674 -1.45 35.42 -52.03
N ALA A 675 -0.93 35.11 -53.22
CA ALA A 675 -0.51 33.76 -53.54
C ALA A 675 0.70 33.32 -52.70
N GLY A 676 0.67 32.10 -52.16
CA GLY A 676 1.75 31.57 -51.33
C GLY A 676 2.01 32.41 -50.06
N ALA A 677 0.97 33.04 -49.51
CA ALA A 677 1.01 33.66 -48.21
C ALA A 677 0.00 32.96 -47.28
N ASN A 678 0.38 32.83 -46.02
CA ASN A 678 -0.50 32.58 -44.90
C ASN A 678 -0.24 33.73 -43.91
N MET A 679 -1.15 34.69 -43.82
CA MET A 679 -0.91 36.01 -43.21
C MET A 679 -1.38 36.04 -41.76
N GLU A 680 -0.54 36.57 -40.88
CA GLU A 680 -0.81 36.64 -39.43
C GLU A 680 -1.21 38.05 -38.98
N ALA A 681 -0.39 39.06 -39.32
CA ALA A 681 -0.62 40.45 -38.92
C ALA A 681 -0.59 41.42 -40.11
N LEU A 682 -1.37 42.50 -40.01
CA LEU A 682 -1.36 43.63 -40.94
C LEU A 682 -0.99 44.92 -40.19
N GLU A 683 -0.10 45.73 -40.76
CA GLU A 683 0.21 47.07 -40.23
C GLU A 683 0.33 48.10 -41.35
N ARG A 684 -0.24 49.29 -41.16
CA ARG A 684 -0.23 50.35 -42.17
C ARG A 684 1.01 51.24 -42.02
N VAL A 685 1.84 51.33 -43.07
CA VAL A 685 3.03 52.20 -43.08
C VAL A 685 3.01 53.09 -44.33
N GLY A 686 2.61 54.36 -44.14
CA GLY A 686 2.53 55.36 -45.21
C GLY A 686 1.44 55.05 -46.25
N LYS A 687 1.85 54.74 -47.49
CA LYS A 687 0.92 54.38 -48.59
C LYS A 687 0.60 52.89 -48.63
N TYR A 688 1.52 52.04 -48.18
CA TYR A 688 1.37 50.58 -48.20
C TYR A 688 0.74 50.04 -46.92
N ILE A 689 0.16 48.84 -47.03
CA ILE A 689 -0.16 47.96 -45.92
C ILE A 689 0.85 46.81 -45.97
N TYR A 690 1.56 46.59 -44.87
CA TYR A 690 2.51 45.50 -44.75
C TYR A 690 1.79 44.32 -44.09
N ALA A 691 1.84 43.15 -44.72
CA ALA A 691 1.36 41.89 -44.17
C ALA A 691 2.54 41.03 -43.72
N LEU A 692 2.51 40.56 -42.47
CA LEU A 692 3.40 39.53 -41.97
C LEU A 692 2.79 38.16 -42.34
N SER A 693 3.61 37.22 -42.79
CA SER A 693 3.17 35.91 -43.24
C SER A 693 4.13 34.81 -42.83
N GLU A 694 3.63 33.61 -42.49
CA GLU A 694 4.43 32.43 -42.16
C GLU A 694 4.22 31.30 -43.17
N ASP A 695 5.30 30.88 -43.84
CA ASP A 695 5.35 29.67 -44.67
C ASP A 695 5.40 28.40 -43.79
N THR A 696 4.87 27.30 -44.32
CA THR A 696 4.80 25.94 -43.75
C THR A 696 6.08 25.42 -43.06
N ASP A 697 7.26 25.87 -43.47
CA ASP A 697 8.56 25.58 -42.83
C ASP A 697 8.86 26.50 -41.61
N LYS A 698 7.84 27.18 -41.05
CA LYS A 698 7.94 28.29 -40.08
C LYS A 698 8.86 29.44 -40.53
N LYS A 699 8.89 29.74 -41.84
CA LYS A 699 9.70 30.85 -42.38
C LYS A 699 8.82 32.08 -42.58
N SER A 700 9.12 33.17 -41.88
CA SER A 700 8.30 34.36 -41.99
C SER A 700 8.78 35.34 -43.06
N GLU A 701 7.82 36.04 -43.67
CA GLU A 701 7.99 37.02 -44.74
C GLU A 701 7.17 38.28 -44.44
N ILE A 702 7.60 39.40 -44.98
CA ILE A 702 6.85 40.66 -44.96
C ILE A 702 6.49 41.01 -46.41
N ILE A 703 5.22 41.34 -46.64
CA ILE A 703 4.65 41.59 -47.97
C ILE A 703 4.07 43.01 -48.00
N ALA A 704 4.56 43.88 -48.87
CA ALA A 704 3.97 45.21 -49.09
C ALA A 704 2.81 45.11 -50.08
N LEU A 705 1.64 45.57 -49.64
CA LEU A 705 0.42 45.67 -50.43
C LEU A 705 0.08 47.14 -50.71
N GLU A 706 -0.41 47.44 -51.91
CA GLU A 706 -0.93 48.77 -52.26
C GLU A 706 -2.38 48.69 -52.75
N TRP A 707 -3.18 49.72 -52.44
CA TRP A 707 -4.54 49.87 -52.97
C TRP A 707 -4.49 50.28 -54.44
N VAL A 708 -4.94 49.37 -55.31
CA VAL A 708 -5.01 49.56 -56.75
C VAL A 708 -6.47 49.60 -57.20
N TYR A 709 -6.79 50.51 -58.12
CA TYR A 709 -8.09 50.51 -58.81
C TYR A 709 -8.13 49.37 -59.82
N VAL A 710 -9.06 48.44 -59.65
CA VAL A 710 -9.34 47.43 -60.66
C VAL A 710 -10.49 47.93 -61.52
N SER A 711 -10.21 48.26 -62.78
CA SER A 711 -11.26 48.42 -63.79
C SER A 711 -11.83 47.06 -64.13
N LEU A 712 -13.09 46.82 -63.76
CA LEU A 712 -13.85 45.66 -64.21
C LEU A 712 -14.18 45.84 -65.70
N ASP A 713 -13.67 44.95 -66.56
CA ASP A 713 -14.12 44.86 -67.94
C ASP A 713 -15.58 44.38 -67.97
N SER A 714 -16.45 45.19 -68.58
CA SER A 714 -17.84 44.92 -68.98
C SER A 714 -18.52 43.65 -68.42
N ASP A 715 -19.24 43.78 -67.29
CA ASP A 715 -20.69 44.00 -67.35
C ASP A 715 -21.33 44.13 -65.96
N PHE A 716 -22.33 45.03 -65.88
CA PHE A 716 -23.21 45.31 -64.74
C PHE A 716 -22.60 46.03 -63.50
N ASP A 717 -23.29 47.12 -63.14
CA ASP A 717 -23.04 48.09 -62.05
C ASP A 717 -21.72 48.91 -62.07
N GLY A 718 -21.83 50.19 -61.72
CA GLY A 718 -20.80 51.21 -61.93
C GLY A 718 -19.79 51.37 -60.79
N THR A 719 -19.74 50.44 -59.84
CA THR A 719 -18.91 50.53 -58.64
C THR A 719 -17.46 50.14 -58.88
N SER A 720 -16.56 51.13 -58.88
CA SER A 720 -15.11 50.95 -59.03
C SER A 720 -14.47 50.36 -57.75
N SER A 721 -14.42 49.03 -57.66
CA SER A 721 -13.79 48.33 -56.53
C SER A 721 -12.26 48.53 -56.51
N ARG A 722 -11.75 49.16 -55.45
CA ARG A 722 -10.32 49.07 -55.09
C ARG A 722 -10.02 47.67 -54.54
N ARG A 723 -8.81 47.16 -54.79
CA ARG A 723 -8.28 45.92 -54.19
C ARG A 723 -6.84 46.13 -53.74
N LEU A 724 -6.40 45.35 -52.76
CA LEU A 724 -5.00 45.32 -52.35
C LEU A 724 -4.23 44.36 -53.25
N GLN A 725 -3.14 44.84 -53.85
CA GLN A 725 -2.26 44.08 -54.72
C GLN A 725 -0.87 43.96 -54.11
N GLU A 726 -0.25 42.79 -54.20
CA GLU A 726 1.15 42.58 -53.81
C GLU A 726 2.08 43.43 -54.67
N SER A 727 2.83 44.33 -54.01
CA SER A 727 3.83 45.20 -54.63
C SER A 727 5.24 44.66 -54.47
N HIS A 728 5.58 44.06 -53.32
CA HIS A 728 6.91 43.51 -53.03
C HIS A 728 6.89 42.58 -51.81
N ARG A 729 7.93 41.74 -51.66
CA ARG A 729 8.05 40.72 -50.61
C ARG A 729 9.50 40.58 -50.13
N TRP A 730 9.71 40.68 -48.82
CA TRP A 730 11.00 40.48 -48.16
C TRP A 730 10.96 39.25 -47.24
N LYS A 731 11.97 38.38 -47.29
CA LYS A 731 12.16 37.32 -46.29
C LYS A 731 12.78 37.89 -45.02
N ILE A 732 12.28 37.52 -43.84
CA ILE A 732 12.90 37.88 -42.54
C ILE A 732 13.67 36.69 -41.93
N SER A 733 14.44 36.96 -40.86
CA SER A 733 15.29 35.97 -40.18
C SER A 733 14.71 35.47 -38.85
N LEU A 734 13.50 35.90 -38.53
CA LEU A 734 12.71 35.47 -37.37
C LEU A 734 11.69 34.44 -37.87
N PRO A 735 11.77 33.17 -37.45
CA PRO A 735 10.73 32.17 -37.69
C PRO A 735 9.60 32.33 -36.66
N GLY A 736 8.45 31.68 -36.89
CA GLY A 736 7.37 31.63 -35.89
C GLY A 736 6.83 33.02 -35.57
N ALA A 737 6.62 33.88 -36.58
CA ALA A 737 6.40 35.31 -36.42
C ALA A 737 4.94 35.71 -36.69
N GLU A 738 4.26 36.13 -35.63
CA GLU A 738 2.81 36.28 -35.54
C GLU A 738 2.44 37.77 -35.34
N GLY A 739 3.03 38.43 -34.33
CA GLY A 739 2.77 39.85 -34.02
C GLY A 739 3.64 40.87 -34.78
N MET A 740 3.03 41.97 -35.25
CA MET A 740 3.72 43.09 -35.91
C MET A 740 3.15 44.46 -35.49
N ALA A 741 4.00 45.47 -35.27
CA ALA A 741 3.57 46.83 -34.89
C ALA A 741 4.56 47.94 -35.33
N LEU A 742 4.05 49.07 -35.84
CA LEU A 742 4.86 50.24 -36.19
C LEU A 742 5.04 51.17 -34.98
N VAL A 743 6.27 51.31 -34.50
CA VAL A 743 6.62 52.26 -33.41
C VAL A 743 7.22 53.54 -34.00
N PRO A 744 6.62 54.73 -33.75
CA PRO A 744 7.14 56.01 -34.22
C PRO A 744 8.51 56.40 -33.64
N GLU A 745 9.14 57.37 -34.31
CA GLU A 745 10.44 57.95 -33.91
C GLU A 745 10.44 58.44 -32.45
N GLY A 746 11.59 58.25 -31.77
CA GLY A 746 11.83 58.74 -30.41
C GLY A 746 11.13 57.97 -29.28
N GLN A 747 10.37 56.91 -29.58
CA GLN A 747 9.64 56.13 -28.55
C GLN A 747 10.44 54.94 -28.00
N LEU A 748 11.36 54.38 -28.79
CA LEU A 748 12.26 53.27 -28.40
C LEU A 748 13.63 53.74 -27.86
N GLY A 749 13.80 55.05 -27.67
CA GLY A 749 15.04 55.70 -27.22
C GLY A 749 15.24 57.06 -27.90
N GLU A 750 16.02 57.95 -27.28
CA GLU A 750 16.36 59.26 -27.86
C GLU A 750 17.07 59.07 -29.21
N GLY A 751 16.57 59.73 -30.26
CA GLY A 751 17.14 59.66 -31.61
C GLY A 751 16.94 58.33 -32.36
N SER A 752 16.14 57.39 -31.86
CA SER A 752 15.78 56.21 -32.66
C SER A 752 14.72 56.58 -33.72
N ALA A 753 15.05 56.35 -34.99
CA ALA A 753 14.10 56.38 -36.12
C ALA A 753 12.88 55.48 -35.88
N ALA A 754 11.82 55.71 -36.67
CA ALA A 754 10.61 54.90 -36.67
C ALA A 754 10.92 53.44 -37.10
N LYS A 755 10.32 52.47 -36.39
CA LYS A 755 10.67 51.05 -36.47
C LYS A 755 9.44 50.17 -36.57
N LEU A 756 9.45 49.27 -37.54
CA LEU A 756 8.54 48.14 -37.59
C LEU A 756 9.08 47.05 -36.66
N LEU A 757 8.34 46.72 -35.61
CA LEU A 757 8.62 45.62 -34.72
C LEU A 757 7.91 44.36 -35.22
N VAL A 758 8.61 43.22 -35.16
CA VAL A 758 8.04 41.90 -35.45
C VAL A 758 8.42 40.95 -34.31
N ALA A 759 7.44 40.20 -33.82
CA ALA A 759 7.57 39.26 -32.72
C ALA A 759 7.35 37.82 -33.18
N GLY A 760 8.15 36.90 -32.63
CA GLY A 760 8.05 35.47 -32.93
C GLY A 760 8.93 34.61 -32.05
N LEU A 761 8.83 33.29 -32.20
CA LEU A 761 9.48 32.30 -31.35
C LEU A 761 10.82 31.81 -31.93
N LEU A 762 11.90 31.91 -31.14
CA LEU A 762 13.20 31.33 -31.47
C LEU A 762 13.50 30.13 -30.58
N THR A 763 13.69 28.96 -31.19
CA THR A 763 14.17 27.75 -30.50
C THR A 763 15.63 27.90 -30.10
N GLU A 764 15.89 28.12 -28.81
CA GLU A 764 17.23 28.23 -28.24
C GLU A 764 17.65 26.91 -27.54
N SER A 765 18.89 26.47 -27.77
CA SER A 765 19.41 25.23 -27.17
C SER A 765 19.92 25.50 -25.75
N THR A 766 19.22 24.96 -24.75
CA THR A 766 19.56 25.09 -23.33
C THR A 766 20.19 23.82 -22.77
N LYS A 767 20.77 23.90 -21.56
CA LYS A 767 21.29 22.72 -20.84
C LYS A 767 20.22 21.69 -20.43
N ALA A 768 18.93 22.02 -20.56
CA ALA A 768 17.81 21.13 -20.27
C ALA A 768 17.14 20.55 -21.54
N GLY A 769 17.50 21.05 -22.73
CA GLY A 769 16.85 20.74 -24.00
C GLY A 769 16.68 21.98 -24.87
N LEU A 770 16.09 21.80 -26.05
CA LEU A 770 15.59 22.89 -26.89
C LEU A 770 14.38 23.54 -26.19
N VAL A 771 14.32 24.87 -26.20
CA VAL A 771 13.23 25.66 -25.62
C VAL A 771 12.94 26.83 -26.56
N ASP A 772 11.67 27.04 -26.90
CA ASP A 772 11.25 28.22 -27.66
C ASP A 772 11.18 29.45 -26.75
N VAL A 773 11.70 30.58 -27.24
CA VAL A 773 11.86 31.80 -26.45
C VAL A 773 11.50 33.01 -27.30
N LEU A 774 10.55 33.83 -26.85
CA LEU A 774 10.03 35.00 -27.56
C LEU A 774 11.16 35.95 -27.97
N SER A 775 11.12 36.42 -29.21
CA SER A 775 12.08 37.34 -29.80
C SER A 775 11.32 38.44 -30.53
N ILE A 776 11.59 39.69 -30.16
CA ILE A 776 11.08 40.86 -30.88
C ILE A 776 12.27 41.53 -31.57
N ASP A 777 12.28 41.45 -32.89
CA ASP A 777 13.28 42.07 -33.75
C ASP A 777 12.70 43.35 -34.37
N ALA A 778 13.56 44.34 -34.62
CA ALA A 778 13.16 45.65 -35.14
C ALA A 778 13.81 45.94 -36.50
N TYR A 779 13.06 46.61 -37.36
CA TYR A 779 13.44 47.02 -38.71
C TYR A 779 13.18 48.52 -38.88
N ASP A 780 14.16 49.27 -39.38
CA ASP A 780 14.03 50.73 -39.53
C ASP A 780 13.16 51.04 -40.76
N GLN A 781 12.16 51.91 -40.61
CA GLN A 781 11.18 52.19 -41.67
C GLN A 781 11.83 52.64 -42.99
N ASP A 782 12.92 53.42 -42.91
CA ASP A 782 13.67 53.91 -44.07
C ASP A 782 14.52 52.82 -44.78
N THR A 783 14.65 51.62 -44.17
CA THR A 783 15.39 50.48 -44.74
C THR A 783 14.52 49.46 -45.48
N LEU A 784 13.21 49.73 -45.63
CA LEU A 784 12.26 48.96 -46.44
C LEU A 784 12.46 49.19 -47.94
N ASP A 785 13.68 48.93 -48.42
CA ASP A 785 14.11 49.11 -49.80
C ASP A 785 13.57 48.00 -50.70
N PHE A 786 12.83 48.40 -51.74
CA PHE A 786 12.22 47.55 -52.76
C PHE A 786 13.27 46.92 -53.70
N SER A 787 14.55 47.30 -53.61
CA SER A 787 15.65 46.61 -54.31
C SER A 787 16.06 45.29 -53.66
N GLN A 788 15.68 45.05 -52.40
CA GLN A 788 16.16 43.93 -51.58
C GLN A 788 15.10 42.84 -51.40
N THR A 789 15.53 41.57 -51.38
CA THR A 789 14.64 40.38 -51.22
C THR A 789 14.66 39.78 -49.81
N LYS A 790 15.52 40.29 -48.93
CA LYS A 790 15.66 39.89 -47.53
C LYS A 790 15.83 41.15 -46.70
N LEU A 791 15.16 41.22 -45.56
CA LEU A 791 15.23 42.36 -44.64
C LEU A 791 16.11 42.00 -43.44
N ASP A 792 17.23 42.71 -43.27
CA ASP A 792 18.11 42.56 -42.11
C ASP A 792 17.67 43.46 -40.96
N LYS A 793 17.73 42.93 -39.73
CA LYS A 793 17.23 43.59 -38.53
C LYS A 793 18.23 44.58 -37.92
N THR A 794 17.73 45.71 -37.46
CA THR A 794 18.54 46.82 -36.96
C THR A 794 18.76 46.76 -35.44
N SER A 795 17.82 46.17 -34.70
CA SER A 795 17.93 45.96 -33.25
C SER A 795 17.05 44.81 -32.75
N LYS A 796 17.30 44.35 -31.51
CA LYS A 796 16.56 43.28 -30.83
C LYS A 796 16.13 43.75 -29.44
N ILE A 797 14.85 43.64 -29.11
CA ILE A 797 14.29 44.08 -27.83
C ILE A 797 14.55 43.03 -26.74
N ASN A 798 14.73 43.48 -25.49
CA ASN A 798 15.12 42.64 -24.37
C ASN A 798 13.97 41.75 -23.88
N LYS A 799 14.00 40.47 -24.29
CA LYS A 799 13.09 39.38 -23.90
C LYS A 799 12.63 39.43 -22.43
N LYS A 800 13.56 39.71 -21.50
CA LYS A 800 13.33 39.66 -20.04
C LYS A 800 12.41 40.75 -19.47
N LEU A 801 12.09 41.79 -20.24
CA LEU A 801 11.12 42.81 -19.83
C LEU A 801 9.69 42.40 -20.23
N VAL A 802 9.54 41.76 -21.39
CA VAL A 802 8.24 41.41 -21.99
C VAL A 802 7.62 40.16 -21.36
N ALA A 803 8.37 39.06 -21.31
CA ALA A 803 7.86 37.76 -20.87
C ALA A 803 7.77 37.58 -19.33
N LYS A 804 8.20 38.57 -18.53
CA LYS A 804 8.38 38.39 -17.08
C LYS A 804 7.05 38.05 -16.39
N GLY A 805 7.01 36.88 -15.74
CA GLY A 805 5.87 36.41 -14.94
C GLY A 805 4.79 35.67 -15.72
N LEU A 806 4.90 35.53 -17.04
CA LEU A 806 4.03 34.64 -17.81
C LEU A 806 4.45 33.17 -17.67
N LYS A 807 3.54 32.26 -18.04
CA LYS A 807 3.82 30.81 -18.16
C LYS A 807 4.20 30.40 -19.58
N ASP A 808 3.84 31.22 -20.56
CA ASP A 808 4.02 31.01 -21.99
C ASP A 808 4.43 32.36 -22.61
N GLU A 809 5.11 32.33 -23.76
CA GLU A 809 5.64 33.51 -24.45
C GLU A 809 5.11 33.68 -25.89
N LYS A 810 4.15 32.86 -26.38
CA LYS A 810 3.47 33.09 -27.69
C LYS A 810 2.80 34.47 -27.74
N VAL A 811 2.90 35.16 -28.89
CA VAL A 811 2.36 36.52 -29.11
C VAL A 811 1.61 36.55 -30.43
N GLY A 812 0.29 36.32 -30.40
CA GLY A 812 -0.55 36.35 -31.61
C GLY A 812 -0.57 37.74 -32.28
N SER A 813 -0.65 38.82 -31.49
CA SER A 813 -0.78 40.16 -32.05
C SER A 813 -0.14 41.28 -31.23
N MET A 814 0.19 42.38 -31.89
CA MET A 814 0.83 43.57 -31.31
C MET A 814 0.29 44.84 -31.96
N GLN A 815 0.33 45.96 -31.21
CA GLN A 815 0.05 47.28 -31.76
C GLN A 815 0.75 48.38 -30.94
N PHE A 816 1.27 49.40 -31.61
CA PHE A 816 1.58 50.68 -30.96
C PHE A 816 0.36 51.60 -30.97
N PHE A 817 -0.09 52.05 -29.80
CA PHE A 817 -1.25 52.93 -29.68
C PHE A 817 -1.02 53.97 -28.57
N GLU A 818 -1.21 55.25 -28.89
CA GLU A 818 -1.16 56.37 -27.94
C GLU A 818 0.06 56.40 -26.99
N GLY A 819 1.25 56.11 -27.53
CA GLY A 819 2.51 56.16 -26.76
C GLY A 819 2.85 54.86 -26.02
N ARG A 820 2.00 53.83 -26.07
CA ARG A 820 2.21 52.53 -25.41
C ARG A 820 2.23 51.40 -26.45
N LEU A 821 2.95 50.32 -26.12
CA LEU A 821 2.98 49.10 -26.93
C LEU A 821 2.06 48.05 -26.29
N TYR A 822 1.01 47.68 -27.00
CA TYR A 822 0.06 46.64 -26.60
C TYR A 822 0.52 45.31 -27.22
N VAL A 823 0.53 44.25 -26.43
CA VAL A 823 0.94 42.89 -26.85
C VAL A 823 -0.09 41.90 -26.36
N LEU A 824 -0.69 41.14 -27.27
CA LEU A 824 -1.64 40.08 -26.98
C LEU A 824 -0.88 38.76 -26.80
N PHE A 825 -0.92 38.22 -25.59
CA PHE A 825 -0.41 36.89 -25.28
C PHE A 825 -1.54 35.90 -25.39
N ASP A 826 -1.44 35.07 -26.41
CA ASP A 826 -2.53 34.24 -26.93
C ASP A 826 -3.00 33.19 -25.91
N ASN A 827 -2.14 32.20 -25.61
CA ASN A 827 -2.30 31.16 -24.57
C ASN A 827 -2.57 31.71 -23.14
N ALA A 828 -2.52 33.03 -22.94
CA ALA A 828 -2.76 33.70 -21.67
C ALA A 828 -4.04 34.57 -21.65
N LYS A 829 -4.63 34.89 -22.81
CA LYS A 829 -5.75 35.84 -22.98
C LYS A 829 -5.50 37.23 -22.38
N VAL A 830 -4.24 37.70 -22.40
CA VAL A 830 -3.85 38.97 -21.78
C VAL A 830 -3.31 39.92 -22.83
N ILE A 831 -3.92 41.09 -22.93
CA ILE A 831 -3.28 42.26 -23.52
C ILE A 831 -2.41 42.90 -22.44
N ARG A 832 -1.09 42.81 -22.59
CA ARG A 832 -0.12 43.56 -21.77
C ARG A 832 0.17 44.90 -22.43
N VAL A 833 0.12 45.96 -21.63
CA VAL A 833 0.40 47.32 -22.07
C VAL A 833 1.76 47.75 -21.52
N PHE A 834 2.75 47.89 -22.40
CA PHE A 834 4.12 48.29 -22.05
C PHE A 834 4.35 49.77 -22.34
N ASP A 835 5.08 50.44 -21.44
CA ASP A 835 5.76 51.69 -21.77
C ASP A 835 7.06 51.35 -22.54
N PRO A 836 7.22 51.79 -23.81
CA PRO A 836 8.40 51.48 -24.61
C PRO A 836 9.69 52.14 -24.10
N LYS A 837 9.60 53.17 -23.24
CA LYS A 837 10.76 53.93 -22.73
C LYS A 837 11.33 53.34 -21.45
N THR A 838 10.48 52.89 -20.53
CA THR A 838 10.92 52.21 -19.30
C THR A 838 10.94 50.69 -19.42
N GLY A 839 10.23 50.11 -20.39
CA GLY A 839 10.05 48.66 -20.56
C GLY A 839 9.15 48.01 -19.50
N VAL A 840 8.44 48.80 -18.68
CA VAL A 840 7.59 48.32 -17.59
C VAL A 840 6.17 48.04 -18.10
N VAL A 841 5.54 46.97 -17.59
CA VAL A 841 4.11 46.71 -17.78
C VAL A 841 3.31 47.74 -16.97
N VAL A 842 2.51 48.54 -17.67
CA VAL A 842 1.69 49.63 -17.12
C VAL A 842 0.28 49.15 -16.78
N GLN A 843 -0.28 48.26 -17.60
CA GLN A 843 -1.60 47.65 -17.41
C GLN A 843 -1.58 46.22 -17.98
N GLU A 844 -2.34 45.33 -17.37
CA GLU A 844 -2.74 44.03 -17.95
C GLU A 844 -4.26 44.04 -18.11
N VAL A 845 -4.78 43.56 -19.25
CA VAL A 845 -6.22 43.43 -19.51
C VAL A 845 -6.50 41.97 -19.86
N MET A 846 -7.26 41.29 -19.00
CA MET A 846 -7.81 39.96 -19.29
C MET A 846 -8.88 40.08 -20.38
N LEU A 847 -8.83 39.21 -21.39
CA LEU A 847 -9.86 39.10 -22.40
C LEU A 847 -10.96 38.09 -22.02
N PRO A 848 -12.21 38.31 -22.47
CA PRO A 848 -13.33 37.39 -22.26
C PRO A 848 -13.20 36.13 -23.13
N ILE A 849 -14.13 35.18 -22.97
CA ILE A 849 -14.29 34.05 -23.89
C ILE A 849 -15.40 34.40 -24.89
N ALA A 850 -15.13 34.26 -26.19
CA ALA A 850 -16.07 34.62 -27.24
C ALA A 850 -17.42 33.91 -27.09
N GLU A 851 -17.43 32.57 -27.17
CA GLU A 851 -18.61 31.74 -27.02
C GLU A 851 -18.26 30.45 -26.26
N ALA A 852 -19.23 29.85 -25.55
CA ALA A 852 -18.98 28.68 -24.73
C ALA A 852 -18.64 27.44 -25.58
N GLY A 853 -17.36 27.05 -25.59
CA GLY A 853 -16.84 25.95 -26.42
C GLY A 853 -16.19 26.40 -27.73
N ALA A 854 -16.01 27.70 -27.95
CA ALA A 854 -14.98 28.22 -28.84
C ALA A 854 -13.58 27.96 -28.25
N GLU A 855 -12.53 28.14 -29.05
CA GLU A 855 -11.16 28.11 -28.52
C GLU A 855 -10.90 29.24 -27.50
N GLU A 856 -9.94 28.98 -26.64
CA GLU A 856 -9.62 29.83 -25.50
C GLU A 856 -8.59 30.93 -25.84
N GLU A 857 -7.94 30.79 -26.99
CA GLU A 857 -6.82 31.57 -27.53
C GLU A 857 -7.36 32.67 -28.47
N TRP A 858 -6.84 33.90 -28.37
CA TRP A 858 -7.20 35.04 -29.22
C TRP A 858 -5.97 35.46 -30.03
N GLU A 859 -6.01 35.25 -31.34
CA GLU A 859 -4.87 35.54 -32.20
C GLU A 859 -4.71 37.06 -32.46
N GLY A 860 -5.77 37.73 -32.91
CA GLY A 860 -5.70 39.12 -33.41
C GLY A 860 -6.31 40.19 -32.51
N MET A 861 -5.71 41.38 -32.46
CA MET A 861 -6.34 42.59 -31.88
C MET A 861 -6.06 43.88 -32.66
N ARG A 862 -6.95 44.88 -32.54
CA ARG A 862 -6.69 46.27 -32.96
C ARG A 862 -7.47 47.28 -32.11
N LEU A 863 -6.78 48.29 -31.58
CA LEU A 863 -7.34 49.49 -30.97
C LEU A 863 -7.49 50.61 -32.01
N GLN A 864 -8.63 51.29 -31.99
CA GLN A 864 -9.00 52.40 -32.86
C GLN A 864 -9.65 53.52 -32.01
N ARG A 865 -9.36 54.80 -32.29
CA ARG A 865 -10.07 55.93 -31.67
C ARG A 865 -11.12 56.50 -32.62
N ILE A 866 -12.40 56.23 -32.34
CA ILE A 866 -13.51 56.89 -33.01
C ILE A 866 -13.75 58.26 -32.39
N ASN A 867 -13.44 59.31 -33.15
CA ASN A 867 -13.84 60.68 -32.84
C ASN A 867 -15.18 60.97 -33.53
N LYS A 868 -16.27 61.07 -32.78
CA LYS A 868 -17.53 61.57 -33.35
C LYS A 868 -17.41 63.07 -33.63
N GLU A 869 -17.38 63.45 -34.90
CA GLU A 869 -17.59 64.86 -35.27
C GLU A 869 -18.99 65.29 -34.82
N ALA A 870 -19.04 66.38 -34.06
CA ALA A 870 -20.24 66.79 -33.34
C ALA A 870 -21.06 67.78 -34.18
N ASP A 871 -22.08 67.26 -34.86
CA ASP A 871 -23.11 68.12 -35.46
C ASP A 871 -23.82 68.94 -34.36
N ALA A 872 -24.16 70.19 -34.66
CA ALA A 872 -24.08 71.26 -33.66
C ALA A 872 -25.14 71.20 -32.51
N GLY A 873 -24.67 71.27 -31.25
CA GLY A 873 -25.53 71.06 -30.06
C GLY A 873 -25.29 71.93 -28.81
N LEU A 874 -24.59 73.07 -28.91
CA LEU A 874 -24.46 74.15 -27.89
C LEU A 874 -24.01 73.83 -26.44
N ARG A 875 -23.79 72.57 -26.07
CA ARG A 875 -23.10 72.14 -24.83
C ARG A 875 -22.04 71.07 -25.17
N GLY A 876 -20.96 71.52 -25.79
CA GLY A 876 -19.94 70.63 -26.35
C GLY A 876 -19.11 69.89 -25.29
N GLY A 877 -19.07 68.57 -25.41
CA GLY A 877 -18.04 67.70 -24.85
C GLY A 877 -17.77 66.59 -25.87
N SER A 878 -16.59 66.58 -26.49
CA SER A 878 -16.26 65.58 -27.50
C SER A 878 -16.00 64.23 -26.84
N GLN A 879 -16.98 63.32 -26.92
CA GLN A 879 -16.84 61.93 -26.47
C GLN A 879 -16.13 61.12 -27.56
N SER A 880 -14.81 61.20 -27.61
CA SER A 880 -14.00 60.22 -28.34
C SER A 880 -14.07 58.87 -27.62
N SER A 881 -14.40 57.80 -28.36
CA SER A 881 -14.53 56.44 -27.83
C SER A 881 -13.51 55.53 -28.50
N VAL A 882 -12.81 54.70 -27.73
CA VAL A 882 -11.91 53.69 -28.29
C VAL A 882 -12.66 52.38 -28.53
N VAL A 883 -12.41 51.74 -29.67
CA VAL A 883 -12.91 50.42 -30.01
C VAL A 883 -11.73 49.45 -30.03
N LEU A 884 -11.94 48.27 -29.44
CA LEU A 884 -11.06 47.11 -29.53
C LEU A 884 -11.71 46.10 -30.47
N HIS A 885 -11.10 45.85 -31.62
CA HIS A 885 -11.40 44.73 -32.49
C HIS A 885 -10.59 43.51 -32.04
N LEU A 886 -11.18 42.32 -32.09
CA LEU A 886 -10.55 41.04 -31.78
C LEU A 886 -10.85 40.02 -32.88
N ALA A 887 -9.91 39.13 -33.18
CA ALA A 887 -10.02 38.07 -34.19
C ALA A 887 -9.69 36.70 -33.57
N LEU A 888 -10.46 35.69 -33.97
CA LEU A 888 -10.44 34.32 -33.43
C LEU A 888 -10.55 33.31 -34.58
N ASP A 889 -9.67 32.31 -34.60
CA ASP A 889 -9.64 31.26 -35.61
C ASP A 889 -10.79 30.23 -35.46
N SER A 890 -10.86 29.50 -34.35
CA SER A 890 -11.78 28.36 -34.23
C SER A 890 -12.87 28.53 -33.16
N PRO A 891 -14.17 28.63 -33.53
CA PRO A 891 -14.69 28.89 -34.87
C PRO A 891 -14.52 30.37 -35.27
N ALA A 892 -14.40 30.62 -36.57
CA ALA A 892 -14.02 31.91 -37.14
C ALA A 892 -14.92 33.05 -36.67
N GLN A 893 -14.33 34.03 -35.98
CA GLN A 893 -15.05 35.18 -35.43
C GLN A 893 -14.22 36.46 -35.48
N VAL A 894 -14.92 37.58 -35.72
CA VAL A 894 -14.38 38.93 -35.59
C VAL A 894 -15.33 39.71 -34.70
N TRP A 895 -14.81 40.28 -33.62
CA TRP A 895 -15.57 41.05 -32.63
C TRP A 895 -15.10 42.49 -32.58
N SER A 896 -16.00 43.43 -32.28
CA SER A 896 -15.71 44.85 -32.08
C SER A 896 -16.34 45.34 -30.76
N LEU A 897 -15.52 45.91 -29.88
CA LEU A 897 -15.86 46.22 -28.49
C LEU A 897 -15.60 47.69 -28.17
N ARG A 898 -16.65 48.46 -27.83
CA ARG A 898 -16.49 49.86 -27.41
C ARG A 898 -16.01 49.91 -25.95
N LEU A 899 -14.75 50.30 -25.77
CA LEU A 899 -14.11 50.38 -24.47
C LEU A 899 -14.57 51.62 -23.68
N ARG A 900 -14.56 51.50 -22.35
CA ARG A 900 -14.62 52.62 -21.42
C ARG A 900 -13.21 53.00 -20.96
N ASN A 901 -13.05 54.25 -20.56
CA ASN A 901 -11.82 54.75 -19.93
C ASN A 901 -12.19 55.32 -18.57
N GLU A 902 -11.65 54.73 -17.51
CA GLU A 902 -11.87 55.15 -16.14
C GLU A 902 -10.46 55.31 -15.51
N ASP A 903 -10.16 56.51 -15.00
CA ASP A 903 -8.86 56.93 -14.46
C ASP A 903 -7.59 56.59 -15.28
N GLY A 904 -7.72 56.54 -16.62
CA GLY A 904 -6.61 56.26 -17.53
C GLY A 904 -6.31 54.78 -17.74
N GLN A 905 -7.18 53.90 -17.25
CA GLN A 905 -7.21 52.47 -17.58
C GLN A 905 -8.36 52.18 -18.56
N TRP A 906 -8.08 51.29 -19.52
CA TRP A 906 -9.12 50.77 -20.41
C TRP A 906 -9.92 49.66 -19.71
N ILE A 907 -11.24 49.77 -19.73
CA ILE A 907 -12.17 48.81 -19.13
C ILE A 907 -13.14 48.30 -20.20
N LEU A 908 -13.34 46.99 -20.25
CA LEU A 908 -14.26 46.33 -21.17
C LEU A 908 -15.73 46.72 -20.88
N PRO A 909 -16.59 46.76 -21.90
CA PRO A 909 -18.03 46.97 -21.70
C PRO A 909 -18.67 45.74 -21.02
N THR A 910 -19.78 45.93 -20.31
CA THR A 910 -20.46 44.84 -19.56
C THR A 910 -20.98 43.72 -20.45
N CYS A 911 -21.24 43.97 -21.73
CA CYS A 911 -21.58 42.95 -22.71
C CYS A 911 -20.43 41.98 -23.05
N ALA A 912 -19.18 42.33 -22.70
CA ALA A 912 -18.06 41.40 -22.69
C ALA A 912 -18.12 40.40 -21.52
N GLY A 913 -19.08 40.56 -20.60
CA GLY A 913 -19.40 39.62 -19.51
C GLY A 913 -18.61 39.81 -18.22
N VAL A 914 -17.95 40.96 -18.04
CA VAL A 914 -17.11 41.29 -16.87
C VAL A 914 -17.91 41.29 -15.56
#